data_AF-E9HXD1-F1
#
_entry.id   AF-E9HXD1-F1
#
_cell.length_a   1.000
_cell.length_b   1.000
_cell.length_c   1.000
_cell.angle_alpha   90.00
_cell.angle_beta   90.00
_cell.angle_gamma   90.00
#
_symmetry.space_group_name_H-M   'P 1'
#
loop_
_entity.id
_entity.type
_entity.pdbx_description
1 polymer ?
#
loop_
_entity_poly.entity_id
_entity_poly.type
_entity_poly.pdbx_seq_one_letter_code
_entity_poly.pdbx_strand_id
1 'polypeptide(L)'
;MYYFGHRPRRVGASLALNLHHFADESFAEFHVDETRCHTYLSLNGEVKKPPLLVISLDGFRSDYLGRLVLASSTNGLLRLARCGVKAASMTPVFPTVTLPNHYSIVTGLYPESHGIVAHEFYDPELGRNFSLPAAGFNFSDPNLLDPLWWTGEPIWYTLKRQGKKSAAFFWPGSYIDDPDRRPDYWLPYDGKIPFQQRVSQVIEWLQLPQPNRPSFIGLYLEEPDGSGHSNGPWSPLVDEQIVKVDNQIKLLLNTMAANGLLGCVDIIVLSDHGMASVPFEKNVVKLDETVKDIGSSAYCFDCAEGLTPTLLPVNDSQMARDRIAWKVECRNEDVRIYDKWDFPRRHHYADSRRISSLLFDLGIHWRAIVGTEDYLPGGHGWDNIYSDMAAIFVAQGPSFRRDGSTVDPFYNIELYNLMCLLTNVSPAPNNGTWGALHHLLAKKPSELPVNDIVATYILDYPLDSHGQRTQYMDHQKRRRVCDLLSGNNDPRQNLGFNLTESAAKQLVELHAPWGLPGSSKTGVKVLISSDFIIGLSSSLRHLTDAWVETNAIEISEAFEKYWEYIEAMIVQLSANLPGRLNVLAGPVRNSPSPAIFLVVSYCPDPIELGCSEDQLDVQSFMFPTHLHYSRDCLSTDLFSRSHLTTVRDVERASGLHLFQSLSSEAKMNPEASRFGKHAVQHIQIPEAE
;
A
#
# COMPACT_ATOMS: atom_id res chain seq x y z
N MET A 1 49.80 -17.00 -45.44
CA MET A 1 50.52 -18.29 -45.47
C MET A 1 49.49 -19.40 -45.33
N TYR A 2 49.62 -20.41 -46.18
CA TYR A 2 48.68 -21.50 -46.41
C TYR A 2 48.72 -22.63 -45.33
N TYR A 3 47.73 -23.53 -45.46
CA TYR A 3 47.65 -24.96 -45.08
C TYR A 3 46.95 -25.31 -43.74
N PHE A 4 45.66 -25.76 -43.78
CA PHE A 4 45.10 -27.12 -44.07
C PHE A 4 45.32 -28.08 -42.88
N GLY A 5 44.39 -28.93 -42.42
CA GLY A 5 43.06 -29.30 -42.89
C GLY A 5 42.48 -30.49 -42.08
N HIS A 6 41.20 -30.79 -42.35
CA HIS A 6 40.43 -32.04 -42.12
C HIS A 6 39.85 -32.43 -40.73
N ARG A 7 38.57 -32.04 -40.51
CA ARG A 7 37.29 -32.84 -40.44
C ARG A 7 37.37 -34.38 -40.22
N PRO A 8 36.26 -35.11 -39.89
CA PRO A 8 34.98 -34.78 -39.20
C PRO A 8 34.41 -35.91 -38.27
N ARG A 9 33.36 -35.64 -37.45
CA ARG A 9 32.02 -36.30 -37.53
C ARG A 9 31.04 -35.80 -36.45
N ARG A 10 29.81 -35.57 -36.92
CA ARG A 10 28.58 -35.07 -36.26
C ARG A 10 27.91 -36.14 -35.39
N VAL A 11 27.10 -35.71 -34.40
CA VAL A 11 25.60 -35.79 -34.29
C VAL A 11 25.22 -34.81 -33.16
N GLY A 12 24.26 -33.88 -33.19
CA GLY A 12 23.17 -33.56 -34.10
C GLY A 12 21.86 -33.41 -33.32
N ALA A 13 21.43 -32.18 -33.00
CA ALA A 13 20.04 -31.71 -32.92
C ALA A 13 20.00 -30.21 -32.53
N SER A 14 19.89 -29.33 -33.52
CA SER A 14 19.48 -27.93 -33.34
C SER A 14 18.25 -27.74 -34.22
N LEU A 15 17.12 -27.37 -33.61
CA LEU A 15 15.95 -26.87 -34.33
C LEU A 15 16.26 -25.43 -34.76
N ALA A 16 16.61 -25.26 -36.03
CA ALA A 16 16.60 -23.96 -36.69
C ALA A 16 15.17 -23.63 -37.13
N LEU A 17 14.62 -22.53 -36.64
CA LEU A 17 13.39 -21.94 -37.16
C LEU A 17 13.64 -21.41 -38.58
N ASN A 18 12.89 -21.91 -39.55
CA ASN A 18 12.79 -21.35 -40.90
C ASN A 18 11.93 -20.08 -40.86
N LEU A 19 12.59 -18.92 -40.84
CA LEU A 19 11.99 -17.63 -41.20
C LEU A 19 12.23 -17.38 -42.69
N HIS A 20 11.38 -17.91 -43.57
CA HIS A 20 11.21 -17.43 -44.96
C HIS A 20 9.98 -18.08 -45.59
N HIS A 21 8.80 -17.52 -45.34
CA HIS A 21 7.64 -17.52 -46.26
C HIS A 21 6.48 -16.74 -45.61
N PHE A 22 6.45 -15.42 -45.79
CA PHE A 22 5.23 -14.61 -45.72
C PHE A 22 5.46 -13.37 -46.58
N ALA A 23 5.17 -13.50 -47.87
CA ALA A 23 4.94 -12.38 -48.78
C ALA A 23 3.65 -12.70 -49.54
N ASP A 24 2.80 -11.67 -49.67
CA ASP A 24 1.55 -11.63 -50.43
C ASP A 24 0.39 -12.54 -49.97
N GLU A 25 -0.33 -12.08 -48.95
CA GLU A 25 -1.80 -12.17 -48.96
C GLU A 25 -2.39 -10.81 -48.58
N SER A 26 -3.40 -10.40 -49.34
CA SER A 26 -4.12 -9.14 -49.20
C SER A 26 -4.87 -9.12 -47.87
N PHE A 27 -4.36 -8.35 -46.91
CA PHE A 27 -5.12 -7.99 -45.72
C PHE A 27 -6.31 -7.12 -46.14
N ALA A 28 -7.52 -7.68 -46.10
CA ALA A 28 -8.72 -6.86 -46.07
C ALA A 28 -8.61 -5.91 -44.87
N GLU A 29 -8.67 -4.60 -45.11
CA GLU A 29 -8.73 -3.58 -44.06
C GLU A 29 -9.95 -3.85 -43.18
N PHE A 30 -9.75 -4.57 -42.08
CA PHE A 30 -10.69 -4.58 -40.96
C PHE A 30 -10.63 -3.19 -40.32
N HIS A 31 -11.52 -2.29 -40.74
CA HIS A 31 -11.76 -1.04 -40.02
C HIS A 31 -12.37 -1.39 -38.65
N VAL A 32 -11.50 -1.56 -37.65
CA VAL A 32 -11.91 -1.55 -36.24
C VAL A 32 -12.35 -0.12 -35.95
N ASP A 33 -13.63 0.07 -35.64
CA ASP A 33 -14.15 1.37 -35.21
C ASP A 33 -13.53 1.70 -33.85
N GLU A 34 -12.43 2.46 -33.88
CA GLU A 34 -11.68 2.88 -32.68
C GLU A 34 -12.53 3.75 -31.75
N THR A 35 -13.75 4.16 -32.13
CA THR A 35 -14.67 4.95 -31.29
C THR A 35 -15.69 4.11 -30.53
N ARG A 36 -15.94 2.86 -30.94
CA ARG A 36 -16.91 1.98 -30.28
C ARG A 36 -16.22 0.99 -29.34
N CYS A 37 -16.64 0.98 -28.09
CA CYS A 37 -16.37 -0.11 -27.16
C CYS A 37 -17.17 -1.32 -27.62
N HIS A 38 -16.67 -2.02 -28.64
CA HIS A 38 -17.34 -3.14 -29.25
C HIS A 38 -17.78 -4.15 -28.18
N THR A 39 -19.09 -4.43 -28.16
CA THR A 39 -19.71 -5.50 -27.37
C THR A 39 -19.27 -6.84 -27.94
N TYR A 40 -18.09 -7.32 -27.54
CA TYR A 40 -17.64 -8.67 -27.85
C TYR A 40 -18.23 -9.61 -26.80
N LEU A 41 -19.46 -10.07 -27.06
CA LEU A 41 -20.03 -11.21 -26.35
C LEU A 41 -19.46 -12.49 -26.98
N SER A 42 -18.99 -13.42 -26.15
CA SER A 42 -18.81 -14.82 -26.58
C SER A 42 -20.17 -15.31 -27.09
N LEU A 43 -20.24 -15.69 -28.37
CA LEU A 43 -21.45 -16.20 -29.01
C LEU A 43 -21.91 -17.56 -28.47
N ASN A 44 -21.16 -18.16 -27.54
CA ASN A 44 -21.53 -19.42 -26.90
C ASN A 44 -21.51 -19.22 -25.38
N GLY A 45 -22.68 -19.32 -24.74
CA GLY A 45 -22.93 -19.07 -23.31
C GLY A 45 -22.24 -20.01 -22.31
N GLU A 46 -21.07 -20.56 -22.63
CA GLU A 46 -20.17 -21.16 -21.66
C GLU A 46 -19.10 -20.15 -21.26
N VAL A 47 -19.19 -19.63 -20.03
CA VAL A 47 -18.14 -18.77 -19.46
C VAL A 47 -16.93 -19.64 -19.13
N LYS A 48 -16.04 -19.88 -20.10
CA LYS A 48 -14.66 -20.23 -19.79
C LYS A 48 -14.02 -18.99 -19.15
N LYS A 49 -13.48 -19.12 -17.94
CA LYS A 49 -12.78 -18.01 -17.26
C LYS A 49 -11.65 -17.50 -18.18
N PRO A 50 -11.59 -16.18 -18.44
CA PRO A 50 -10.64 -15.57 -19.37
C PRO A 50 -9.20 -15.69 -18.85
N PRO A 51 -8.18 -15.78 -19.73
CA PRO A 51 -6.81 -15.49 -19.35
C PRO A 51 -6.67 -14.05 -18.84
N LEU A 52 -5.75 -13.83 -17.91
CA LEU A 52 -5.39 -12.52 -17.39
C LEU A 52 -4.04 -12.08 -17.95
N LEU A 53 -4.00 -10.90 -18.56
CA LEU A 53 -2.79 -10.21 -19.00
C LEU A 53 -2.55 -8.98 -18.11
N VAL A 54 -1.39 -8.91 -17.46
CA VAL A 54 -0.97 -7.75 -16.66
C VAL A 54 0.27 -7.13 -17.28
N ILE A 55 0.19 -5.85 -17.61
CA ILE A 55 1.25 -5.10 -18.28
C ILE A 55 1.73 -4.00 -17.33
N SER A 56 3.01 -4.04 -16.96
CA SER A 56 3.66 -2.98 -16.19
C SER A 56 4.42 -2.05 -17.11
N LEU A 57 4.15 -0.75 -16.98
CA LEU A 57 4.89 0.35 -17.59
C LEU A 57 5.70 1.02 -16.48
N ASP A 58 6.98 0.68 -16.36
CA ASP A 58 7.83 1.13 -15.24
C ASP A 58 7.84 2.66 -15.12
N GLY A 59 7.70 3.18 -13.90
CA GLY A 59 7.74 4.63 -13.62
C GLY A 59 6.63 5.45 -14.30
N PHE A 60 5.60 4.82 -14.85
CA PHE A 60 4.47 5.53 -15.47
C PHE A 60 3.59 6.18 -14.38
N ARG A 61 3.83 7.46 -14.13
CA ARG A 61 3.09 8.25 -13.14
C ARG A 61 1.60 8.41 -13.48
N SER A 62 0.74 8.44 -12.47
CA SER A 62 -0.72 8.43 -12.64
C SER A 62 -1.26 9.52 -13.58
N ASP A 63 -0.69 10.72 -13.54
CA ASP A 63 -1.13 11.88 -14.33
C ASP A 63 -0.57 11.91 -15.77
N TYR A 64 0.39 11.05 -16.11
CA TYR A 64 0.92 10.93 -17.48
C TYR A 64 -0.16 10.46 -18.46
N LEU A 65 -1.20 9.76 -17.98
CA LEU A 65 -2.36 9.39 -18.79
C LEU A 65 -3.06 10.64 -19.37
N GLY A 66 -3.03 11.76 -18.65
CA GLY A 66 -3.56 13.04 -19.13
C GLY A 66 -2.74 13.66 -20.26
N ARG A 67 -1.43 13.39 -20.32
CA ARG A 67 -0.55 13.90 -21.39
C ARG A 67 -0.86 13.26 -22.75
N LEU A 68 -1.33 12.01 -22.76
CA LEU A 68 -1.77 11.33 -23.98
C LEU A 68 -2.97 12.02 -24.66
N VAL A 69 -3.86 12.65 -23.88
CA VAL A 69 -5.02 13.38 -24.43
C VAL A 69 -4.58 14.51 -25.37
N LEU A 70 -3.40 15.08 -25.12
CA LEU A 70 -2.83 16.16 -25.93
C LEU A 70 -2.16 15.65 -27.21
N ALA A 71 -1.85 14.35 -27.29
CA ALA A 71 -1.05 13.77 -28.38
C ALA A 71 -1.88 13.24 -29.56
N SER A 72 -3.04 12.60 -29.32
CA SER A 72 -3.89 12.03 -30.39
C SER A 72 -5.25 11.51 -29.87
N SER A 73 -6.24 11.37 -30.75
CA SER A 73 -7.55 10.77 -30.48
C SER A 73 -7.59 9.24 -30.55
N THR A 74 -6.48 8.58 -30.90
CA THR A 74 -6.42 7.13 -31.21
C THR A 74 -5.39 6.37 -30.36
N ASN A 75 -5.35 6.67 -29.05
CA ASN A 75 -4.39 6.09 -28.10
C ASN A 75 -4.87 4.77 -27.48
N GLY A 76 -3.95 3.82 -27.26
CA GLY A 76 -4.23 2.48 -26.72
C GLY A 76 -4.74 2.50 -25.28
N LEU A 77 -4.07 3.23 -24.39
CA LEU A 77 -4.41 3.36 -22.97
C LEU A 77 -5.74 4.11 -22.78
N LEU A 78 -5.96 5.19 -23.54
CA LEU A 78 -7.23 5.92 -23.48
C LEU A 78 -8.39 5.08 -23.99
N ARG A 79 -8.16 4.23 -25.01
CA ARG A 79 -9.15 3.26 -25.47
C ARG A 79 -9.48 2.23 -24.38
N LEU A 80 -8.48 1.67 -23.70
CA LEU A 80 -8.68 0.76 -22.56
C LEU A 80 -9.50 1.43 -21.46
N ALA A 81 -9.10 2.63 -21.04
CA ALA A 81 -9.77 3.36 -19.97
C ALA A 81 -11.23 3.69 -20.31
N ARG A 82 -11.51 4.17 -21.53
CA ARG A 82 -12.87 4.49 -21.98
C ARG A 82 -13.77 3.25 -22.05
N CYS A 83 -13.21 2.10 -22.40
CA CYS A 83 -13.97 0.86 -22.60
C CYS A 83 -13.94 -0.10 -21.41
N GLY A 84 -13.30 0.30 -20.31
CA GLY A 84 -13.10 -0.49 -19.12
C GLY A 84 -13.35 0.33 -17.86
N VAL A 85 -12.39 0.26 -16.94
CA VAL A 85 -12.35 1.01 -15.69
C VAL A 85 -10.92 1.50 -15.46
N LYS A 86 -10.76 2.67 -14.85
CA LYS A 86 -9.45 3.16 -14.37
C LYS A 86 -9.53 3.59 -12.91
N ALA A 87 -8.40 3.67 -12.24
CA ALA A 87 -8.31 4.36 -10.95
C ALA A 87 -7.85 5.81 -11.16
N ALA A 88 -8.21 6.70 -10.23
CA ALA A 88 -7.61 8.04 -10.18
C ALA A 88 -6.09 7.96 -9.96
N SER A 89 -5.65 7.02 -9.12
CA SER A 89 -4.26 6.57 -9.01
C SER A 89 -4.20 5.20 -8.32
N MET A 90 -3.05 4.54 -8.41
CA MET A 90 -2.72 3.38 -7.57
C MET A 90 -1.58 3.79 -6.64
N THR A 91 -1.74 3.51 -5.34
CA THR A 91 -0.73 3.83 -4.33
C THR A 91 0.28 2.67 -4.24
N PRO A 92 1.57 2.91 -4.51
CA PRO A 92 2.61 1.90 -4.32
C PRO A 92 2.84 1.56 -2.84
N VAL A 93 3.58 0.49 -2.55
CA VAL A 93 4.19 0.27 -1.23
C VAL A 93 5.44 1.14 -1.08
N PHE A 94 5.84 1.38 0.16
CA PHE A 94 7.11 2.03 0.47
C PHE A 94 8.24 1.00 0.61
N PRO A 95 9.46 1.27 0.15
CA PRO A 95 9.83 2.41 -0.70
C PRO A 95 9.25 2.27 -2.11
N THR A 96 8.99 3.38 -2.79
CA THR A 96 8.38 3.38 -4.14
C THR A 96 9.42 3.10 -5.21
N VAL A 97 10.05 1.92 -5.14
CA VAL A 97 11.09 1.46 -6.07
C VAL A 97 10.68 0.14 -6.73
N THR A 98 11.33 -0.19 -7.84
CA THR A 98 10.85 -1.19 -8.80
C THR A 98 10.70 -2.59 -8.23
N LEU A 99 11.73 -3.14 -7.56
CA LEU A 99 11.68 -4.54 -7.11
C LEU A 99 10.62 -4.76 -6.01
N PRO A 100 10.58 -3.96 -4.92
CA PRO A 100 9.58 -4.15 -3.88
C PRO A 100 8.16 -4.05 -4.42
N ASN A 101 7.88 -3.05 -5.27
CA ASN A 101 6.53 -2.83 -5.79
C ASN A 101 6.08 -3.90 -6.79
N HIS A 102 6.92 -4.27 -7.76
CA HIS A 102 6.57 -5.35 -8.68
C HIS A 102 6.34 -6.70 -7.96
N TYR A 103 7.09 -6.97 -6.90
CA TYR A 103 6.90 -8.20 -6.11
C TYR A 103 5.70 -8.11 -5.17
N SER A 104 5.41 -6.93 -4.61
CA SER A 104 4.17 -6.65 -3.85
C SER A 104 2.93 -6.86 -4.71
N ILE A 105 2.92 -6.40 -5.96
CA ILE A 105 1.79 -6.58 -6.89
C ILE A 105 1.43 -8.07 -7.06
N VAL A 106 2.44 -8.93 -7.21
CA VAL A 106 2.23 -10.36 -7.50
C VAL A 106 2.10 -11.25 -6.27
N THR A 107 2.31 -10.72 -5.06
CA THR A 107 2.20 -11.47 -3.80
C THR A 107 1.11 -10.92 -2.88
N GLY A 108 0.72 -9.66 -3.05
CA GLY A 108 -0.16 -8.92 -2.15
C GLY A 108 0.47 -8.64 -0.78
N LEU A 109 1.79 -8.76 -0.67
CA LEU A 109 2.54 -8.59 0.58
C LEU A 109 3.23 -7.23 0.62
N TYR A 110 3.48 -6.70 1.81
CA TYR A 110 4.42 -5.58 2.00
C TYR A 110 5.88 -6.04 1.88
N PRO A 111 6.83 -5.14 1.59
CA PRO A 111 8.25 -5.47 1.48
C PRO A 111 8.86 -6.14 2.70
N GLU A 112 8.45 -5.74 3.90
CA GLU A 112 8.90 -6.39 5.15
C GLU A 112 8.48 -7.87 5.20
N SER A 113 7.35 -8.24 4.60
CA SER A 113 6.80 -9.59 4.60
C SER A 113 7.32 -10.47 3.46
N HIS A 114 7.49 -9.92 2.26
CA HIS A 114 7.99 -10.69 1.11
C HIS A 114 9.53 -10.69 0.99
N GLY A 115 10.21 -9.84 1.75
CA GLY A 115 11.66 -9.88 1.96
C GLY A 115 12.51 -9.18 0.90
N ILE A 116 11.90 -8.55 -0.10
CA ILE A 116 12.59 -7.72 -1.11
C ILE A 116 12.31 -6.27 -0.74
N VAL A 117 13.20 -5.71 0.08
CA VAL A 117 12.93 -4.45 0.80
C VAL A 117 13.42 -3.22 0.04
N ALA A 118 14.42 -3.39 -0.83
CA ALA A 118 15.04 -2.34 -1.62
C ALA A 118 15.77 -2.95 -2.84
N HIS A 119 16.47 -2.12 -3.62
CA HIS A 119 17.42 -2.60 -4.65
C HIS A 119 18.76 -3.01 -4.04
N GLU A 120 19.13 -2.45 -2.90
CA GLU A 120 20.31 -2.82 -2.12
C GLU A 120 19.97 -3.03 -0.64
N PHE A 121 20.34 -4.18 -0.07
CA PHE A 121 20.18 -4.45 1.35
C PHE A 121 21.07 -5.60 1.83
N TYR A 122 21.16 -5.79 3.14
CA TYR A 122 21.92 -6.88 3.78
C TYR A 122 21.00 -7.80 4.60
N ASP A 123 21.21 -9.11 4.50
CA ASP A 123 20.58 -10.07 5.40
C ASP A 123 21.60 -10.58 6.43
N PRO A 124 21.48 -10.19 7.71
CA PRO A 124 22.46 -10.56 8.75
C PRO A 124 22.47 -12.05 9.08
N GLU A 125 21.38 -12.78 8.86
CA GLU A 125 21.37 -14.23 9.07
C GLU A 125 22.04 -14.98 7.92
N LEU A 126 21.91 -14.47 6.70
CA LEU A 126 22.60 -15.03 5.54
C LEU A 126 24.07 -14.59 5.46
N GLY A 127 24.41 -13.46 6.07
CA GLY A 127 25.74 -12.86 5.95
C GLY A 127 26.04 -12.37 4.54
N ARG A 128 25.01 -11.97 3.76
CA ARG A 128 25.12 -11.63 2.33
C ARG A 128 24.42 -10.31 2.02
N ASN A 129 24.95 -9.60 1.03
CA ASN A 129 24.29 -8.45 0.41
C ASN A 129 23.42 -8.91 -0.76
N PHE A 130 22.27 -8.28 -0.90
CA PHE A 130 21.52 -8.21 -2.15
C PHE A 130 21.80 -6.84 -2.76
N SER A 131 22.20 -6.78 -4.03
CA SER A 131 22.49 -5.52 -4.71
C SER A 131 22.23 -5.68 -6.19
N LEU A 132 21.33 -4.86 -6.73
CA LEU A 132 21.17 -4.73 -8.16
C LEU A 132 22.24 -3.81 -8.75
N PRO A 133 23.08 -4.29 -9.70
CA PRO A 133 24.01 -3.42 -10.39
C PRO A 133 23.28 -2.36 -11.22
N ALA A 134 23.86 -1.18 -11.37
CA ALA A 134 23.35 -0.11 -12.24
C ALA A 134 23.20 -0.54 -13.72
N ALA A 135 23.98 -1.54 -14.16
CA ALA A 135 23.85 -2.15 -15.50
C ALA A 135 22.63 -3.09 -15.64
N GLY A 136 21.79 -3.18 -14.61
CA GLY A 136 20.64 -4.07 -14.53
C GLY A 136 20.98 -5.46 -13.95
N PHE A 137 19.98 -6.34 -13.98
CA PHE A 137 20.06 -7.68 -13.39
C PHE A 137 21.17 -8.53 -14.02
N ASN A 138 22.12 -9.00 -13.20
CA ASN A 138 23.13 -9.95 -13.63
C ASN A 138 22.65 -11.40 -13.44
N PHE A 139 22.07 -12.00 -14.49
CA PHE A 139 21.62 -13.40 -14.47
C PHE A 139 22.74 -14.44 -14.36
N SER A 140 24.01 -14.02 -14.37
CA SER A 140 25.13 -14.92 -14.08
C SER A 140 25.48 -14.96 -12.59
N ASP A 141 24.90 -14.08 -11.76
CA ASP A 141 25.12 -14.07 -10.32
C ASP A 141 24.11 -15.00 -9.62
N PRO A 142 24.55 -16.18 -9.12
CA PRO A 142 23.66 -17.10 -8.41
C PRO A 142 23.10 -16.49 -7.11
N ASN A 143 23.75 -15.48 -6.53
CA ASN A 143 23.23 -14.81 -5.34
C ASN A 143 21.93 -14.05 -5.66
N LEU A 144 21.82 -13.38 -6.81
CA LEU A 144 20.61 -12.65 -7.20
C LEU A 144 19.44 -13.57 -7.55
N LEU A 145 19.74 -14.80 -7.98
CA LEU A 145 18.74 -15.81 -8.34
C LEU A 145 18.29 -16.67 -7.14
N ASP A 146 18.98 -16.56 -6.00
CA ASP A 146 18.74 -17.41 -4.84
C ASP A 146 17.30 -17.20 -4.29
N PRO A 147 16.47 -18.24 -4.24
CA PRO A 147 15.10 -18.14 -3.76
C PRO A 147 14.97 -17.73 -2.29
N LEU A 148 16.06 -17.76 -1.50
CA LEU A 148 16.05 -17.30 -0.10
C LEU A 148 15.76 -15.80 0.03
N TRP A 149 16.04 -14.98 -1.00
CA TRP A 149 15.65 -13.57 -1.00
C TRP A 149 14.15 -13.37 -1.16
N TRP A 150 13.49 -14.26 -1.89
CA TRP A 150 12.13 -14.10 -2.38
C TRP A 150 11.18 -14.93 -1.53
N THR A 151 10.52 -14.33 -0.54
CA THR A 151 9.57 -15.04 0.33
C THR A 151 8.12 -14.79 -0.11
N GLY A 152 7.14 -15.40 0.56
CA GLY A 152 5.75 -15.34 0.12
C GLY A 152 5.46 -16.15 -1.15
N GLU A 153 4.23 -16.02 -1.65
CA GLU A 153 3.72 -16.82 -2.76
C GLU A 153 3.28 -15.90 -3.92
N PRO A 154 4.11 -15.75 -4.97
CA PRO A 154 3.71 -14.97 -6.14
C PRO A 154 2.61 -15.69 -6.93
N ILE A 155 1.79 -14.95 -7.66
CA ILE A 155 0.59 -15.49 -8.33
C ILE A 155 0.88 -16.65 -9.29
N TRP A 156 2.00 -16.65 -9.98
CA TRP A 156 2.39 -17.77 -10.84
C TRP A 156 2.62 -19.06 -10.04
N TYR A 157 3.14 -18.96 -8.81
CA TYR A 157 3.26 -20.11 -7.92
C TYR A 157 1.88 -20.57 -7.42
N THR A 158 0.99 -19.64 -7.05
CA THR A 158 -0.40 -19.94 -6.68
C THR A 158 -1.16 -20.68 -7.78
N LEU A 159 -0.99 -20.24 -9.03
CA LEU A 159 -1.57 -20.87 -10.21
C LEU A 159 -1.03 -22.28 -10.40
N LYS A 160 0.30 -22.44 -10.35
CA LYS A 160 0.96 -23.74 -10.57
C LYS A 160 0.51 -24.77 -9.54
N ARG A 161 0.45 -24.43 -8.25
CA ARG A 161 -0.06 -25.32 -7.19
C ARG A 161 -1.51 -25.72 -7.40
N GLN A 162 -2.28 -24.92 -8.13
CA GLN A 162 -3.70 -25.16 -8.44
C GLN A 162 -3.89 -25.63 -9.89
N GLY A 163 -2.84 -26.19 -10.52
CA GLY A 163 -2.91 -26.88 -11.81
C GLY A 163 -3.03 -25.96 -13.02
N LYS A 164 -2.66 -24.68 -12.90
CA LYS A 164 -2.73 -23.69 -13.97
C LYS A 164 -1.36 -23.21 -14.39
N LYS A 165 -1.23 -22.90 -15.68
CA LYS A 165 0.00 -22.37 -16.25
C LYS A 165 0.08 -20.85 -16.17
N SER A 166 1.29 -20.33 -16.10
CA SER A 166 1.59 -18.90 -16.08
C SER A 166 2.76 -18.55 -16.99
N ALA A 167 2.80 -17.32 -17.48
CA ALA A 167 3.92 -16.77 -18.21
C ALA A 167 4.37 -15.41 -17.63
N ALA A 168 5.66 -15.11 -17.70
CA ALA A 168 6.19 -13.81 -17.36
C ALA A 168 7.27 -13.38 -18.36
N PHE A 169 7.00 -12.28 -19.06
CA PHE A 169 7.99 -11.58 -19.85
C PHE A 169 8.60 -10.48 -18.98
N PHE A 170 9.72 -10.81 -18.33
CA PHE A 170 10.56 -9.89 -17.54
C PHE A 170 10.00 -9.38 -16.21
N TRP A 171 9.03 -10.07 -15.61
CA TRP A 171 8.51 -9.64 -14.30
C TRP A 171 9.53 -9.89 -13.16
N PRO A 172 9.81 -8.92 -12.27
CA PRO A 172 10.67 -9.14 -11.10
C PRO A 172 10.30 -10.37 -10.25
N GLY A 173 11.29 -11.21 -9.95
CA GLY A 173 11.08 -12.48 -9.24
C GLY A 173 10.61 -13.65 -10.12
N SER A 174 10.36 -13.46 -11.42
CA SER A 174 9.99 -14.57 -12.32
C SER A 174 11.16 -15.49 -12.68
N TYR A 175 12.38 -15.09 -12.38
CA TYR A 175 13.63 -15.73 -12.80
C TYR A 175 14.38 -16.42 -11.65
N ILE A 176 13.76 -16.52 -10.47
CA ILE A 176 14.36 -17.19 -9.31
C ILE A 176 14.77 -18.63 -9.66
N ASP A 177 15.86 -19.10 -9.08
CA ASP A 177 16.38 -20.45 -9.28
C ASP A 177 15.60 -21.47 -8.44
N ASP A 178 14.30 -21.51 -8.69
CA ASP A 178 13.34 -22.44 -8.11
C ASP A 178 12.29 -22.80 -9.20
N PRO A 179 12.43 -23.94 -9.87
CA PRO A 179 11.51 -24.38 -10.92
C PRO A 179 10.05 -24.51 -10.46
N ASP A 180 9.82 -24.79 -9.18
CA ASP A 180 8.48 -24.93 -8.62
C ASP A 180 7.86 -23.56 -8.37
N ARG A 181 8.66 -22.56 -7.98
CA ARG A 181 8.18 -21.21 -7.65
C ARG A 181 8.25 -20.19 -8.80
N ARG A 182 8.90 -20.49 -9.93
CA ARG A 182 8.90 -19.64 -11.13
C ARG A 182 7.73 -19.94 -12.10
N PRO A 183 7.39 -19.07 -13.06
CA PRO A 183 6.37 -19.34 -14.08
C PRO A 183 6.70 -20.52 -14.99
N ASP A 184 5.71 -21.04 -15.71
CA ASP A 184 5.91 -22.12 -16.70
C ASP A 184 6.65 -21.63 -17.95
N TYR A 185 6.36 -20.38 -18.36
CA TYR A 185 7.06 -19.69 -19.44
C TYR A 185 7.66 -18.41 -18.88
N TRP A 186 8.97 -18.23 -19.00
CA TRP A 186 9.64 -17.01 -18.55
C TRP A 186 10.90 -16.77 -19.36
N LEU A 187 11.38 -15.53 -19.36
CA LEU A 187 12.64 -15.17 -19.99
C LEU A 187 13.54 -14.44 -18.99
N PRO A 188 14.87 -14.66 -19.02
CA PRO A 188 15.81 -13.80 -18.33
C PRO A 188 15.72 -12.40 -18.91
N TYR A 189 15.78 -11.37 -18.06
CA TYR A 189 15.66 -9.99 -18.51
C TYR A 189 16.78 -9.63 -19.50
N ASP A 190 16.37 -9.07 -20.63
CA ASP A 190 17.24 -8.48 -21.65
C ASP A 190 16.55 -7.24 -22.23
N GLY A 191 16.89 -6.07 -21.70
CA GLY A 191 16.33 -4.79 -22.12
C GLY A 191 16.55 -4.47 -23.61
N LYS A 192 17.41 -5.22 -24.32
CA LYS A 192 17.62 -5.06 -25.77
C LYS A 192 16.50 -5.66 -26.60
N ILE A 193 15.67 -6.53 -26.03
CA ILE A 193 14.51 -7.10 -26.74
C ILE A 193 13.48 -5.99 -26.98
N PRO A 194 13.17 -5.64 -28.25
CA PRO A 194 12.22 -4.57 -28.55
C PRO A 194 10.82 -4.86 -28.01
N PHE A 195 10.11 -3.83 -27.55
CA PHE A 195 8.76 -3.96 -26.98
C PHE A 195 7.78 -4.70 -27.90
N GLN A 196 7.86 -4.44 -29.22
CA GLN A 196 7.03 -5.12 -30.21
C GLN A 196 7.23 -6.65 -30.18
N GLN A 197 8.45 -7.15 -30.00
CA GLN A 197 8.70 -8.58 -29.90
C GLN A 197 8.11 -9.17 -28.61
N ARG A 198 8.15 -8.42 -27.51
CA ARG A 198 7.53 -8.81 -26.25
C ARG A 198 6.01 -8.92 -26.39
N VAL A 199 5.39 -7.93 -27.03
CA VAL A 199 3.95 -7.93 -27.37
C VAL A 199 3.59 -9.12 -28.27
N SER A 200 4.38 -9.40 -29.30
CA SER A 200 4.17 -10.57 -30.16
C SER A 200 4.21 -11.89 -29.37
N GLN A 201 5.17 -12.04 -28.46
CA GLN A 201 5.27 -13.24 -27.62
C GLN A 201 4.03 -13.44 -26.73
N VAL A 202 3.45 -12.35 -26.20
CA VAL A 202 2.19 -12.41 -25.43
C VAL A 202 1.05 -12.95 -26.29
N ILE A 203 0.92 -12.49 -27.53
CA ILE A 203 -0.11 -13.00 -28.47
C ILE A 203 0.08 -14.50 -28.72
N GLU A 204 1.32 -14.94 -28.96
CA GLU A 204 1.62 -16.37 -29.15
C GLU A 204 1.22 -17.21 -27.93
N TRP A 205 1.56 -16.76 -26.71
CA TRP A 205 1.16 -17.45 -25.48
C TRP A 205 -0.36 -17.52 -25.31
N LEU A 206 -1.09 -16.45 -25.63
CA LEU A 206 -2.56 -16.43 -25.60
C LEU A 206 -3.19 -17.40 -26.62
N GLN A 207 -2.48 -17.72 -27.70
CA GLN A 207 -2.96 -18.61 -28.77
C GLN A 207 -2.63 -20.08 -28.54
N LEU A 208 -1.71 -20.42 -27.61
CA LEU A 208 -1.37 -21.81 -27.29
C LEU A 208 -2.63 -22.67 -27.05
N PRO A 209 -2.66 -23.94 -27.45
CA PRO A 209 -3.79 -24.81 -27.14
C PRO A 209 -3.83 -25.15 -25.65
N GLN A 210 -5.02 -25.43 -25.10
CA GLN A 210 -5.14 -26.04 -23.77
C GLN A 210 -4.50 -27.46 -23.79
N PRO A 211 -3.81 -27.91 -22.72
CA PRO A 211 -3.61 -27.23 -21.43
C PRO A 211 -2.34 -26.34 -21.37
N ASN A 212 -1.71 -26.03 -22.51
CA ASN A 212 -0.46 -25.25 -22.55
C ASN A 212 -0.65 -23.74 -22.45
N ARG A 213 -1.87 -23.23 -22.69
CA ARG A 213 -2.18 -21.81 -22.58
C ARG A 213 -2.06 -21.30 -21.14
N PRO A 214 -1.26 -20.26 -20.87
CA PRO A 214 -1.22 -19.62 -19.56
C PRO A 214 -2.58 -19.03 -19.16
N SER A 215 -2.93 -19.14 -17.89
CA SER A 215 -4.05 -18.42 -17.28
C SER A 215 -3.67 -17.00 -16.84
N PHE A 216 -2.38 -16.75 -16.63
CA PHE A 216 -1.80 -15.45 -16.29
C PHE A 216 -0.58 -15.18 -17.17
N ILE A 217 -0.47 -13.95 -17.67
CA ILE A 217 0.70 -13.45 -18.38
C ILE A 217 1.09 -12.09 -17.76
N GLY A 218 2.30 -11.99 -17.22
CA GLY A 218 2.92 -10.72 -16.84
C GLY A 218 3.81 -10.20 -17.98
N LEU A 219 3.71 -8.93 -18.33
CA LEU A 219 4.57 -8.24 -19.30
C LEU A 219 5.15 -6.98 -18.66
N TYR A 220 6.46 -6.79 -18.77
CA TYR A 220 7.15 -5.61 -18.26
C TYR A 220 7.80 -4.81 -19.40
N LEU A 221 7.63 -3.49 -19.37
CA LEU A 221 8.28 -2.49 -20.24
C LEU A 221 8.96 -1.43 -19.36
N GLU A 222 10.23 -1.13 -19.63
CA GLU A 222 11.11 -0.27 -18.83
C GLU A 222 10.82 1.23 -18.95
N GLU A 223 9.88 1.63 -19.82
CA GLU A 223 9.58 3.04 -20.09
C GLU A 223 8.19 3.41 -19.54
N PRO A 224 8.00 4.65 -19.05
CA PRO A 224 8.90 5.80 -19.18
C PRO A 224 9.97 5.98 -18.08
N ASP A 225 10.16 5.01 -17.18
CA ASP A 225 11.11 5.12 -16.05
C ASP A 225 12.53 5.53 -16.49
N GLY A 226 13.13 4.77 -17.41
CA GLY A 226 14.52 5.02 -17.85
C GLY A 226 14.73 6.44 -18.40
N SER A 227 13.78 6.93 -19.21
CA SER A 227 13.83 8.32 -19.72
C SER A 227 13.46 9.36 -18.64
N GLY A 228 12.61 8.99 -17.69
CA GLY A 228 12.28 9.79 -16.51
C GLY A 228 13.52 10.05 -15.66
N HIS A 229 14.32 9.02 -15.39
CA HIS A 229 15.61 9.15 -14.72
C HIS A 229 16.59 10.04 -15.48
N SER A 230 16.82 9.77 -16.77
CA SER A 230 17.89 10.44 -17.52
C SER A 230 17.59 11.91 -17.87
N ASN A 231 16.32 12.31 -17.93
CA ASN A 231 15.92 13.64 -18.40
C ASN A 231 14.94 14.38 -17.47
N GLY A 232 14.43 13.72 -16.44
CA GLY A 232 13.42 14.25 -15.54
C GLY A 232 11.98 14.03 -16.04
N PRO A 233 10.99 13.95 -15.12
CA PRO A 233 9.61 13.55 -15.41
C PRO A 233 8.83 14.49 -16.36
N TRP A 234 9.29 15.73 -16.51
CA TRP A 234 8.62 16.76 -17.32
C TRP A 234 9.32 17.03 -18.66
N SER A 235 10.26 16.17 -19.04
CA SER A 235 11.01 16.34 -20.29
C SER A 235 10.18 15.94 -21.52
N PRO A 236 10.43 16.58 -22.69
CA PRO A 236 9.83 16.14 -23.96
C PRO A 236 10.16 14.68 -24.30
N LEU A 237 11.31 14.17 -23.85
CA LEU A 237 11.69 12.76 -24.08
C LEU A 237 10.73 11.80 -23.35
N VAL A 238 10.30 12.15 -22.13
CA VAL A 238 9.30 11.35 -21.41
C VAL A 238 7.98 11.35 -22.16
N ASP A 239 7.56 12.48 -22.74
CA ASP A 239 6.34 12.54 -23.57
C ASP A 239 6.45 11.63 -24.81
N GLU A 240 7.62 11.61 -25.46
CA GLU A 240 7.90 10.68 -26.58
C GLU A 240 7.83 9.21 -26.14
N GLN A 241 8.37 8.85 -24.96
CA GLN A 241 8.32 7.48 -24.46
C GLN A 241 6.91 7.07 -24.03
N ILE A 242 6.13 7.99 -23.43
CA ILE A 242 4.71 7.76 -23.11
C ILE A 242 3.94 7.39 -24.39
N VAL A 243 4.15 8.12 -25.48
CA VAL A 243 3.55 7.81 -26.80
C VAL A 243 4.06 6.46 -27.34
N LYS A 244 5.35 6.17 -27.18
CA LYS A 244 5.94 4.90 -27.63
C LYS A 244 5.33 3.69 -26.93
N VAL A 245 5.15 3.72 -25.60
CA VAL A 245 4.52 2.61 -24.87
C VAL A 245 3.02 2.52 -25.16
N ASP A 246 2.32 3.66 -25.29
CA ASP A 246 0.91 3.67 -25.71
C ASP A 246 0.73 3.03 -27.10
N ASN A 247 1.64 3.27 -28.04
CA ASN A 247 1.63 2.62 -29.35
C ASN A 247 1.79 1.10 -29.26
N GLN A 248 2.53 0.58 -28.27
CA GLN A 248 2.63 -0.87 -28.04
C GLN A 248 1.32 -1.43 -27.50
N ILE A 249 0.66 -0.71 -26.58
CA ILE A 249 -0.68 -1.06 -26.11
C ILE A 249 -1.68 -1.03 -27.27
N LYS A 250 -1.65 -0.01 -28.13
CA LYS A 250 -2.49 0.06 -29.33
C LYS A 250 -2.27 -1.13 -30.26
N LEU A 251 -1.00 -1.45 -30.54
CA LEU A 251 -0.63 -2.59 -31.38
C LEU A 251 -1.15 -3.91 -30.79
N LEU A 252 -0.98 -4.12 -29.48
CA LEU A 252 -1.51 -5.27 -28.77
C LEU A 252 -3.04 -5.38 -28.95
N LEU A 253 -3.80 -4.32 -28.65
CA LEU A 253 -5.26 -4.33 -28.73
C LEU A 253 -5.75 -4.61 -30.15
N ASN A 254 -5.13 -4.00 -31.16
CA ASN A 254 -5.48 -4.21 -32.56
C ASN A 254 -5.17 -5.66 -32.99
N THR A 255 -4.04 -6.20 -32.56
CA THR A 255 -3.65 -7.59 -32.85
C THR A 255 -4.60 -8.57 -32.15
N MET A 256 -4.96 -8.31 -30.89
CA MET A 256 -5.95 -9.11 -30.16
C MET A 256 -7.33 -9.05 -30.83
N ALA A 257 -7.76 -7.89 -31.33
CA ALA A 257 -9.02 -7.75 -32.04
C ALA A 257 -9.01 -8.55 -33.36
N ALA A 258 -7.96 -8.41 -34.17
CA ALA A 258 -7.80 -9.14 -35.43
C ALA A 258 -7.78 -10.67 -35.24
N ASN A 259 -7.31 -11.14 -34.09
CA ASN A 259 -7.26 -12.56 -33.74
C ASN A 259 -8.47 -13.03 -32.90
N GLY A 260 -9.49 -12.20 -32.69
CA GLY A 260 -10.68 -12.56 -31.89
C GLY A 260 -10.42 -12.78 -30.40
N LEU A 261 -9.30 -12.30 -29.86
CA LEU A 261 -8.88 -12.45 -28.46
C LEU A 261 -9.39 -11.34 -27.56
N LEU A 262 -9.61 -10.12 -28.08
CA LEU A 262 -9.85 -8.92 -27.27
C LEU A 262 -11.07 -9.02 -26.34
N GLY A 263 -12.13 -9.74 -26.75
CA GLY A 263 -13.32 -9.96 -25.92
C GLY A 263 -13.19 -11.11 -24.90
N CYS A 264 -12.08 -11.84 -24.93
CA CYS A 264 -11.88 -13.11 -24.21
C CYS A 264 -10.77 -13.06 -23.16
N VAL A 265 -10.10 -11.92 -23.00
CA VAL A 265 -8.94 -11.73 -22.12
C VAL A 265 -9.21 -10.56 -21.20
N ASP A 266 -8.95 -10.73 -19.91
CA ASP A 266 -8.90 -9.62 -18.96
C ASP A 266 -7.51 -8.98 -19.03
N ILE A 267 -7.47 -7.68 -19.25
CA ILE A 267 -6.24 -6.89 -19.39
C ILE A 267 -6.18 -5.88 -18.24
N ILE A 268 -5.05 -5.85 -17.56
CA ILE A 268 -4.68 -4.81 -16.59
C ILE A 268 -3.40 -4.14 -17.12
N VAL A 269 -3.41 -2.82 -17.23
CA VAL A 269 -2.20 -2.01 -17.43
C VAL A 269 -1.99 -1.17 -16.18
N LEU A 270 -0.78 -1.23 -15.63
CA LEU A 270 -0.41 -0.57 -14.40
C LEU A 270 1.05 -0.08 -14.46
N SER A 271 1.48 0.59 -13.40
CA SER A 271 2.89 0.81 -13.10
C SER A 271 3.16 0.44 -11.64
N ASP A 272 4.44 0.31 -11.31
CA ASP A 272 4.93 0.02 -9.99
C ASP A 272 5.06 1.27 -9.12
N HIS A 273 5.46 2.41 -9.70
CA HIS A 273 5.55 3.72 -9.05
C HIS A 273 5.40 4.88 -10.05
N GLY A 274 5.45 6.10 -9.53
CA GLY A 274 5.60 7.33 -10.31
C GLY A 274 7.04 7.80 -10.45
N MET A 275 7.24 9.11 -10.63
CA MET A 275 8.54 9.75 -10.88
C MET A 275 8.48 11.23 -10.46
N ALA A 276 9.52 11.71 -9.77
CA ALA A 276 9.68 13.11 -9.37
C ALA A 276 11.00 13.70 -9.88
N SER A 277 11.05 15.03 -10.00
CA SER A 277 12.27 15.74 -10.35
C SER A 277 13.26 15.72 -9.20
N VAL A 278 14.54 15.56 -9.51
CA VAL A 278 15.65 15.68 -8.56
C VAL A 278 16.39 16.99 -8.87
N PRO A 279 16.38 17.97 -7.95
CA PRO A 279 17.12 19.21 -8.14
C PRO A 279 18.64 18.98 -8.10
N PHE A 280 19.36 19.48 -9.11
CA PHE A 280 20.83 19.44 -9.14
C PHE A 280 21.43 20.28 -8.01
N GLU A 281 22.34 19.68 -7.21
CA GLU A 281 23.08 20.31 -6.10
C GLU A 281 22.21 21.04 -5.04
N LYS A 282 20.90 20.79 -5.03
CA LYS A 282 19.94 21.37 -4.08
C LYS A 282 19.21 20.25 -3.36
N ASN A 283 18.75 20.54 -2.15
CA ASN A 283 17.96 19.60 -1.36
C ASN A 283 18.73 18.28 -1.09
N VAL A 284 20.04 18.36 -0.90
CA VAL A 284 20.91 17.21 -0.62
C VAL A 284 21.56 17.38 0.75
N VAL A 285 21.44 16.36 1.60
CA VAL A 285 22.20 16.24 2.84
C VAL A 285 23.36 15.28 2.63
N LYS A 286 24.58 15.78 2.79
CA LYS A 286 25.80 14.97 2.78
C LYS A 286 26.06 14.40 4.17
N LEU A 287 25.82 13.10 4.32
CA LEU A 287 25.90 12.42 5.61
C LEU A 287 27.34 12.29 6.11
N ASP A 288 28.33 12.23 5.22
CA ASP A 288 29.76 12.22 5.54
C ASP A 288 30.29 13.59 6.03
N GLU A 289 29.64 14.68 5.63
CA GLU A 289 29.89 16.01 6.21
C GLU A 289 29.16 16.19 7.55
N THR A 290 27.97 15.58 7.68
CA THR A 290 27.10 15.69 8.87
C THR A 290 27.56 14.80 10.02
N VAL A 291 28.01 13.58 9.68
CA VAL A 291 28.52 12.53 10.56
C VAL A 291 29.90 12.13 10.03
N LYS A 292 30.94 12.79 10.56
CA LYS A 292 32.31 12.72 10.04
C LYS A 292 32.88 11.30 9.89
N ASP A 293 32.44 10.36 10.73
CA ASP A 293 32.88 8.96 10.75
C ASP A 293 31.84 8.00 10.14
N ILE A 294 30.87 8.49 9.36
CA ILE A 294 29.77 7.63 8.86
C ILE A 294 30.29 6.44 8.04
N GLY A 295 31.25 6.68 7.14
CA GLY A 295 31.78 5.66 6.24
C GLY A 295 32.56 4.54 6.94
N SER A 296 32.95 4.70 8.21
CA SER A 296 33.58 3.65 9.02
C SER A 296 32.69 3.14 10.15
N SER A 297 31.59 3.85 10.46
CA SER A 297 30.76 3.56 11.63
C SER A 297 29.37 3.02 11.29
N ALA A 298 28.96 3.07 10.02
CA ALA A 298 27.75 2.43 9.52
C ALA A 298 27.94 1.91 8.09
N TYR A 299 27.27 0.81 7.79
CA TYR A 299 26.95 0.42 6.42
C TYR A 299 25.79 1.29 5.93
N CYS A 300 25.85 1.64 4.66
CA CYS A 300 24.90 2.51 4.01
C CYS A 300 24.44 1.81 2.73
N PHE A 301 23.13 1.73 2.55
CA PHE A 301 22.49 1.13 1.39
C PHE A 301 21.68 2.21 0.67
N ASP A 302 21.70 2.21 -0.67
CA ASP A 302 21.03 3.20 -1.52
C ASP A 302 21.43 4.68 -1.29
N CYS A 303 22.58 4.97 -0.66
CA CYS A 303 23.01 6.37 -0.44
C CYS A 303 23.81 7.01 -1.58
N ALA A 304 24.08 6.30 -2.68
CA ALA A 304 24.76 6.90 -3.84
C ALA A 304 23.84 7.91 -4.55
N GLU A 305 22.61 7.49 -4.85
CA GLU A 305 21.54 8.38 -5.31
C GLU A 305 20.92 9.14 -4.13
N GLY A 306 20.76 8.47 -2.98
CA GLY A 306 20.28 9.07 -1.73
C GLY A 306 18.78 9.32 -1.69
N LEU A 307 18.00 8.64 -2.52
CA LEU A 307 16.53 8.73 -2.56
C LEU A 307 15.86 7.92 -1.45
N THR A 308 16.39 6.72 -1.16
CA THR A 308 15.89 5.81 -0.11
C THR A 308 17.01 5.30 0.79
N PRO A 309 17.89 6.16 1.30
CA PRO A 309 19.07 5.72 2.03
C PRO A 309 18.66 5.04 3.34
N THR A 310 19.35 3.95 3.68
CA THR A 310 19.21 3.31 5.00
C THR A 310 20.59 3.05 5.60
N LEU A 311 20.68 3.11 6.93
CA LEU A 311 21.94 2.94 7.65
C LEU A 311 21.86 1.78 8.65
N LEU A 312 22.87 0.92 8.60
CA LEU A 312 23.10 -0.14 9.58
C LEU A 312 24.40 0.16 10.33
N PRO A 313 24.36 0.66 11.58
CA PRO A 313 25.57 0.90 12.35
C PRO A 313 26.37 -0.39 12.53
N VAL A 314 27.71 -0.32 12.46
CA VAL A 314 28.58 -1.52 12.49
C VAL A 314 28.38 -2.36 13.76
N ASN A 315 28.17 -1.71 14.91
CA ASN A 315 27.92 -2.39 16.18
C ASN A 315 26.42 -2.47 16.56
N ASP A 316 25.54 -1.90 15.73
CA ASP A 316 24.08 -1.75 15.88
C ASP A 316 23.53 -1.67 17.33
N SER A 317 24.23 -0.93 18.19
CA SER A 317 23.78 -0.65 19.55
C SER A 317 22.89 0.59 19.57
N GLN A 318 22.00 0.70 20.57
CA GLN A 318 21.19 1.90 20.76
C GLN A 318 22.07 3.17 20.81
N MET A 319 23.18 3.13 21.54
CA MET A 319 24.15 4.24 21.60
C MET A 319 24.73 4.61 20.23
N ALA A 320 24.97 3.63 19.35
CA ALA A 320 25.48 3.91 18.00
C ALA A 320 24.40 4.55 17.12
N ARG A 321 23.14 4.07 17.23
CA ARG A 321 21.98 4.66 16.56
C ARG A 321 21.74 6.09 17.00
N ASP A 322 21.64 6.32 18.31
CA ASP A 322 21.42 7.65 18.91
C ASP A 322 22.52 8.64 18.49
N ARG A 323 23.78 8.21 18.48
CA ARG A 323 24.91 9.06 18.07
C ARG A 323 24.77 9.53 16.62
N ILE A 324 24.34 8.66 15.71
CA ILE A 324 24.14 8.99 14.29
C ILE A 324 22.88 9.85 14.14
N ALA A 325 21.75 9.40 14.71
CA ALA A 325 20.47 10.09 14.63
C ALA A 325 20.55 11.52 15.16
N TRP A 326 21.15 11.72 16.34
CA TRP A 326 21.38 13.04 16.96
C TRP A 326 22.11 14.04 16.06
N LYS A 327 22.95 13.56 15.15
CA LYS A 327 23.69 14.44 14.23
C LYS A 327 22.85 14.85 13.03
N VAL A 328 21.81 14.12 12.68
CA VAL A 328 20.95 14.38 11.52
C VAL A 328 19.65 15.05 11.93
N GLU A 329 19.05 14.63 13.05
CA GLU A 329 17.75 15.09 13.54
C GLU A 329 17.68 16.61 13.64
N CYS A 330 16.50 17.17 13.34
CA CYS A 330 16.18 18.60 13.53
C CYS A 330 17.03 19.62 12.77
N ARG A 331 17.86 19.20 11.82
CA ARG A 331 18.57 20.15 10.94
C ARG A 331 17.69 20.64 9.80
N ASN A 332 16.73 19.83 9.39
CA ASN A 332 15.80 20.10 8.31
C ASN A 332 14.52 19.26 8.49
N GLU A 333 13.35 19.87 8.34
CA GLU A 333 12.05 19.17 8.46
C GLU A 333 11.79 18.16 7.33
N ASP A 334 12.43 18.34 6.18
CA ASP A 334 12.40 17.44 5.03
C ASP A 334 13.42 16.30 5.13
N VAL A 335 14.25 16.24 6.18
CA VAL A 335 15.21 15.15 6.36
C VAL A 335 15.07 14.60 7.77
N ARG A 336 14.24 13.56 7.87
CA ARG A 336 13.95 12.89 9.12
C ARG A 336 14.66 11.55 9.16
N ILE A 337 15.20 11.22 10.34
CA ILE A 337 15.83 9.94 10.61
C ILE A 337 15.09 9.25 11.76
N TYR A 338 14.82 7.96 11.60
CA TYR A 338 14.09 7.16 12.56
C TYR A 338 14.88 5.92 12.92
N ASP A 339 14.77 5.47 14.18
CA ASP A 339 14.91 4.04 14.45
C ASP A 339 13.77 3.35 13.71
N LYS A 340 14.04 2.24 13.03
CA LYS A 340 13.02 1.60 12.19
C LYS A 340 11.73 1.27 12.94
N TRP A 341 11.79 1.03 14.24
CA TRP A 341 10.60 0.72 15.05
C TRP A 341 9.69 1.92 15.31
N ASP A 342 10.21 3.14 15.16
CA ASP A 342 9.45 4.39 15.27
C ASP A 342 9.01 4.92 13.90
N PHE A 343 9.40 4.26 12.81
CA PHE A 343 9.02 4.68 11.46
C PHE A 343 7.50 4.65 11.29
N PRO A 344 6.88 5.61 10.57
CA PRO A 344 5.43 5.68 10.47
C PRO A 344 4.80 4.39 9.97
N ARG A 345 3.89 3.84 10.78
CA ARG A 345 3.41 2.45 10.63
C ARG A 345 2.70 2.15 9.33
N ARG A 346 2.09 3.15 8.69
CA ARG A 346 1.46 3.01 7.36
C ARG A 346 2.41 2.55 6.27
N HIS A 347 3.74 2.68 6.47
CA HIS A 347 4.72 2.19 5.52
C HIS A 347 4.86 0.67 5.56
N HIS A 348 4.52 0.00 6.68
CA HIS A 348 4.77 -1.43 6.90
C HIS A 348 6.20 -1.81 6.49
N TYR A 349 7.16 -1.04 7.02
CA TYR A 349 8.56 -1.08 6.64
C TYR A 349 9.49 -1.08 7.86
N ALA A 350 9.33 -2.08 8.73
CA ALA A 350 10.17 -2.25 9.91
C ALA A 350 10.44 -3.73 10.27
N ASP A 351 9.42 -4.59 10.16
CA ASP A 351 9.42 -5.98 10.66
C ASP A 351 10.12 -6.96 9.70
N SER A 352 11.34 -6.60 9.31
CA SER A 352 12.24 -7.47 8.58
C SER A 352 13.67 -7.22 9.05
N ARG A 353 14.43 -8.31 9.22
CA ARG A 353 15.86 -8.23 9.53
C ARG A 353 16.69 -7.62 8.40
N ARG A 354 16.13 -7.54 7.19
CA ARG A 354 16.77 -6.95 6.00
C ARG A 354 16.61 -5.43 5.93
N ILE A 355 15.70 -4.88 6.73
CA ILE A 355 15.52 -3.44 6.87
C ILE A 355 16.50 -2.95 7.93
N SER A 356 17.40 -2.05 7.51
CA SER A 356 18.42 -1.45 8.37
C SER A 356 17.80 -0.70 9.55
N SER A 357 18.56 -0.58 10.64
CA SER A 357 18.05 -0.08 11.91
C SER A 357 17.78 1.43 11.93
N LEU A 358 18.40 2.20 11.03
CA LEU A 358 18.12 3.62 10.84
C LEU A 358 17.56 3.88 9.44
N LEU A 359 16.40 4.52 9.40
CA LEU A 359 15.64 4.83 8.18
C LEU A 359 15.51 6.33 7.97
N PHE A 360 15.46 6.76 6.71
CA PHE A 360 15.21 8.14 6.35
C PHE A 360 13.80 8.32 5.78
N ASP A 361 13.10 9.34 6.26
CA ASP A 361 11.87 9.86 5.66
C ASP A 361 12.20 11.24 5.11
N LEU A 362 12.32 11.29 3.79
CA LEU A 362 12.73 12.48 3.06
C LEU A 362 11.51 13.19 2.48
N GLY A 363 11.46 14.50 2.65
CA GLY A 363 10.58 15.38 1.90
C GLY A 363 10.79 15.17 0.40
N ILE A 364 9.73 15.33 -0.39
CA ILE A 364 9.86 15.14 -1.83
C ILE A 364 10.94 16.07 -2.41
N HIS A 365 11.72 15.58 -3.37
CA HIS A 365 12.91 16.23 -3.94
C HIS A 365 14.14 16.30 -3.03
N TRP A 366 14.06 15.87 -1.76
CA TRP A 366 15.21 15.78 -0.88
C TRP A 366 15.93 14.44 -0.98
N ARG A 367 17.25 14.47 -0.79
CA ARG A 367 18.13 13.30 -0.80
C ARG A 367 19.12 13.34 0.35
N ALA A 368 19.52 12.17 0.84
CA ALA A 368 20.62 12.05 1.78
C ALA A 368 21.66 11.06 1.24
N ILE A 369 22.88 11.56 0.99
CA ILE A 369 23.94 10.82 0.30
C ILE A 369 25.16 10.60 1.19
N VAL A 370 25.97 9.61 0.84
CA VAL A 370 27.32 9.40 1.38
C VAL A 370 28.32 9.43 0.22
N GLY A 371 29.32 10.32 0.28
CA GLY A 371 30.36 10.41 -0.74
C GLY A 371 29.93 11.22 -1.97
N THR A 372 30.35 10.75 -3.16
CA THR A 372 30.07 11.45 -4.42
C THR A 372 28.65 11.16 -4.90
N GLU A 373 27.95 12.20 -5.27
CA GLU A 373 26.58 12.15 -5.79
C GLU A 373 26.51 11.40 -7.12
N ASP A 374 25.65 10.39 -7.20
CA ASP A 374 25.18 9.84 -8.48
C ASP A 374 23.90 10.58 -8.88
N TYR A 375 24.06 11.66 -9.64
CA TYR A 375 22.97 12.56 -9.97
C TYR A 375 22.22 12.10 -11.23
N LEU A 376 20.91 11.87 -11.06
CA LEU A 376 19.93 11.72 -12.13
C LEU A 376 18.85 12.80 -11.97
N PRO A 377 18.41 13.48 -13.05
CA PRO A 377 17.39 14.54 -12.97
C PRO A 377 15.97 14.06 -12.62
N GLY A 378 15.71 12.76 -12.73
CA GLY A 378 14.50 12.12 -12.19
C GLY A 378 14.85 11.02 -11.20
N GLY A 379 13.96 10.80 -10.24
CA GLY A 379 14.07 9.72 -9.28
C GLY A 379 12.71 9.32 -8.70
N HIS A 380 12.72 8.26 -7.92
CA HIS A 380 11.58 7.74 -7.19
C HIS A 380 12.07 7.03 -5.91
N GLY A 381 11.16 6.72 -4.99
CA GLY A 381 11.47 6.00 -3.75
C GLY A 381 10.99 6.71 -2.49
N TRP A 382 10.67 8.01 -2.60
CA TRP A 382 10.04 8.80 -1.55
C TRP A 382 8.73 8.18 -1.07
N ASP A 383 8.18 8.79 -0.02
CA ASP A 383 6.90 8.45 0.56
C ASP A 383 5.79 8.18 -0.50
N ASN A 384 5.14 7.04 -0.34
CA ASN A 384 4.13 6.53 -1.26
C ASN A 384 2.82 7.33 -1.30
N ILE A 385 2.62 8.29 -0.39
CA ILE A 385 1.47 9.20 -0.44
C ILE A 385 1.67 10.41 -1.34
N TYR A 386 2.92 10.73 -1.75
CA TYR A 386 3.15 11.82 -2.68
C TYR A 386 2.51 11.52 -4.03
N SER A 387 1.81 12.50 -4.59
CA SER A 387 1.19 12.38 -5.91
C SER A 387 2.19 12.03 -7.01
N ASP A 388 3.44 12.49 -6.89
CA ASP A 388 4.48 12.18 -7.86
C ASP A 388 4.89 10.71 -7.85
N MET A 389 4.68 10.00 -6.74
CA MET A 389 4.97 8.55 -6.63
C MET A 389 3.77 7.68 -7.04
N ALA A 390 2.62 8.30 -7.32
CA ALA A 390 1.40 7.57 -7.66
C ALA A 390 1.50 6.87 -9.03
N ALA A 391 1.08 5.61 -9.06
CA ALA A 391 1.10 4.74 -10.24
C ALA A 391 -0.22 4.79 -11.03
N ILE A 392 -0.19 4.36 -12.30
CA ILE A 392 -1.42 4.18 -13.11
C ILE A 392 -2.09 2.84 -12.81
N PHE A 393 -3.40 2.79 -13.03
CA PHE A 393 -4.15 1.55 -13.17
C PHE A 393 -5.30 1.72 -14.18
N VAL A 394 -5.33 0.87 -15.19
CA VAL A 394 -6.37 0.79 -16.22
C VAL A 394 -6.67 -0.67 -16.49
N ALA A 395 -7.94 -1.06 -16.47
CA ALA A 395 -8.34 -2.44 -16.72
C ALA A 395 -9.51 -2.52 -17.72
N GLN A 396 -9.50 -3.54 -18.57
CA GLN A 396 -10.57 -3.83 -19.52
C GLN A 396 -10.68 -5.35 -19.73
N GLY A 397 -11.89 -5.88 -19.82
CA GLY A 397 -12.07 -7.28 -20.18
C GLY A 397 -13.47 -7.81 -19.91
N PRO A 398 -13.69 -9.12 -20.13
CA PRO A 398 -14.93 -9.79 -19.80
C PRO A 398 -15.37 -9.67 -18.34
N SER A 399 -14.44 -9.61 -17.39
CA SER A 399 -14.74 -9.58 -15.96
C SER A 399 -14.94 -8.18 -15.39
N PHE A 400 -14.34 -7.16 -16.01
CA PHE A 400 -14.37 -5.78 -15.53
C PHE A 400 -15.63 -5.02 -15.97
N ARG A 401 -15.99 -3.98 -15.21
CA ARG A 401 -16.95 -2.96 -15.68
C ARG A 401 -16.44 -2.33 -16.97
N ARG A 402 -17.38 -1.90 -17.82
CA ARG A 402 -17.11 -1.36 -19.16
C ARG A 402 -17.85 -0.04 -19.38
N ASP A 403 -17.90 0.76 -18.33
CA ASP A 403 -18.63 2.03 -18.25
C ASP A 403 -17.70 3.25 -18.38
N GLY A 404 -16.38 3.03 -18.49
CA GLY A 404 -15.39 4.09 -18.54
C GLY A 404 -15.24 4.82 -17.20
N SER A 405 -15.68 4.20 -16.10
CA SER A 405 -15.63 4.81 -14.78
C SER A 405 -14.21 5.01 -14.28
N THR A 406 -14.04 6.08 -13.51
CA THR A 406 -12.84 6.31 -12.69
C THR A 406 -13.20 5.96 -11.26
N VAL A 407 -12.47 5.03 -10.66
CA VAL A 407 -12.61 4.67 -9.25
C VAL A 407 -11.60 5.42 -8.40
N ASP A 408 -11.85 5.44 -7.10
CA ASP A 408 -10.93 6.02 -6.13
C ASP A 408 -9.58 5.28 -6.07
N PRO A 409 -8.54 5.95 -5.56
CA PRO A 409 -7.24 5.33 -5.36
C PRO A 409 -7.25 4.14 -4.41
N PHE A 410 -6.41 3.15 -4.68
CA PHE A 410 -6.21 1.96 -3.86
C PHE A 410 -4.74 1.54 -3.83
N TYR A 411 -4.34 0.73 -2.84
CA TYR A 411 -2.97 0.22 -2.71
C TYR A 411 -2.68 -0.96 -3.63
N ASN A 412 -1.48 -1.04 -4.20
CA ASN A 412 -1.10 -2.10 -5.15
C ASN A 412 -1.13 -3.53 -4.55
N ILE A 413 -1.00 -3.68 -3.23
CA ILE A 413 -1.13 -4.98 -2.52
C ILE A 413 -2.50 -5.63 -2.72
N GLU A 414 -3.53 -4.85 -3.06
CA GLU A 414 -4.89 -5.35 -3.30
C GLU A 414 -5.00 -6.14 -4.61
N LEU A 415 -4.05 -5.95 -5.53
CA LEU A 415 -4.09 -6.58 -6.85
C LEU A 415 -3.96 -8.10 -6.80
N TYR A 416 -3.18 -8.66 -5.88
CA TYR A 416 -2.99 -10.11 -5.80
C TYR A 416 -4.32 -10.86 -5.59
N ASN A 417 -5.17 -10.37 -4.69
CA ASN A 417 -6.50 -10.94 -4.46
C ASN A 417 -7.39 -10.85 -5.71
N LEU A 418 -7.40 -9.68 -6.36
CA LEU A 418 -8.13 -9.47 -7.61
C LEU A 418 -7.65 -10.43 -8.70
N MET A 419 -6.33 -10.56 -8.90
CA MET A 419 -5.76 -11.44 -9.92
C MET A 419 -6.03 -12.92 -9.62
N CYS A 420 -6.01 -13.35 -8.36
CA CYS A 420 -6.42 -14.70 -7.95
C CYS A 420 -7.91 -14.97 -8.26
N LEU A 421 -8.78 -14.00 -7.99
CA LEU A 421 -10.21 -14.11 -8.30
C LEU A 421 -10.46 -14.23 -9.81
N LEU A 422 -9.84 -13.36 -10.62
CA LEU A 422 -9.96 -13.34 -12.08
C LEU A 422 -9.48 -14.66 -12.69
N THR A 423 -8.35 -15.17 -12.19
CA THR A 423 -7.78 -16.44 -12.66
C THR A 423 -8.39 -17.68 -12.00
N ASN A 424 -9.37 -17.52 -11.10
CA ASN A 424 -10.09 -18.60 -10.41
C ASN A 424 -9.18 -19.52 -9.57
N VAL A 425 -8.38 -18.93 -8.71
CA VAL A 425 -7.56 -19.64 -7.72
C VAL A 425 -7.80 -19.06 -6.34
N SER A 426 -7.60 -19.87 -5.30
CA SER A 426 -7.64 -19.38 -3.93
C SER A 426 -6.32 -18.65 -3.64
N PRO A 427 -6.36 -17.40 -3.14
CA PRO A 427 -5.15 -16.66 -2.80
C PRO A 427 -4.42 -17.29 -1.60
N ALA A 428 -3.09 -17.15 -1.57
CA ALA A 428 -2.33 -17.37 -0.35
C ALA A 428 -2.59 -16.24 0.68
N PRO A 429 -2.25 -16.44 1.98
CA PRO A 429 -2.31 -15.36 2.96
C PRO A 429 -1.48 -14.16 2.50
N ASN A 430 -2.10 -12.97 2.50
CA ASN A 430 -1.50 -11.74 2.01
C ASN A 430 -2.03 -10.51 2.79
N ASN A 431 -1.43 -9.34 2.54
CA ASN A 431 -1.79 -8.09 3.19
C ASN A 431 -2.94 -7.34 2.50
N GLY A 432 -3.40 -7.74 1.31
CA GLY A 432 -4.60 -7.19 0.69
C GLY A 432 -5.88 -7.58 1.44
N THR A 433 -6.90 -6.75 1.32
CA THR A 433 -8.24 -6.97 1.85
C THR A 433 -9.13 -7.62 0.78
N TRP A 434 -9.48 -8.90 0.98
CA TRP A 434 -10.39 -9.59 0.08
C TRP A 434 -11.70 -8.82 -0.08
N GLY A 435 -12.05 -8.48 -1.32
CA GLY A 435 -13.25 -7.71 -1.64
C GLY A 435 -13.03 -6.23 -1.93
N ALA A 436 -11.91 -5.64 -1.50
CA ALA A 436 -11.63 -4.22 -1.68
C ALA A 436 -11.75 -3.75 -3.14
N LEU A 437 -11.40 -4.61 -4.11
CA LEU A 437 -11.46 -4.31 -5.55
C LEU A 437 -12.65 -4.95 -6.29
N HIS A 438 -13.64 -5.54 -5.60
CA HIS A 438 -14.80 -6.15 -6.26
C HIS A 438 -15.66 -5.12 -7.02
N HIS A 439 -15.62 -3.85 -6.63
CA HIS A 439 -16.32 -2.76 -7.31
C HIS A 439 -15.78 -2.49 -8.73
N LEU A 440 -14.61 -3.02 -9.09
CA LEU A 440 -14.07 -2.97 -10.45
C LEU A 440 -14.78 -3.94 -11.42
N LEU A 441 -15.49 -4.95 -10.89
CA LEU A 441 -16.00 -6.08 -11.65
C LEU A 441 -17.42 -5.85 -12.16
N ALA A 442 -17.73 -6.34 -13.36
CA ALA A 442 -19.08 -6.29 -13.93
C ALA A 442 -20.07 -7.15 -13.13
N LYS A 443 -19.59 -8.24 -12.53
CA LYS A 443 -20.36 -9.10 -11.62
C LYS A 443 -19.57 -9.29 -10.33
N LYS A 444 -20.05 -8.67 -9.24
CA LYS A 444 -19.50 -8.87 -7.90
C LYS A 444 -19.63 -10.34 -7.49
N PRO A 445 -18.56 -10.97 -6.96
CA PRO A 445 -18.67 -12.30 -6.34
C PRO A 445 -19.61 -12.25 -5.12
N SER A 446 -20.30 -13.36 -4.84
CA SER A 446 -20.95 -13.55 -3.54
C SER A 446 -19.88 -13.54 -2.44
N GLU A 447 -20.07 -12.72 -1.41
CA GLU A 447 -19.09 -12.55 -0.33
C GLU A 447 -18.70 -13.88 0.32
N LEU A 448 -17.41 -14.00 0.68
CA LEU A 448 -16.98 -15.05 1.59
C LEU A 448 -17.55 -14.73 2.98
N PRO A 449 -18.00 -15.72 3.77
CA PRO A 449 -18.47 -15.49 5.13
C PRO A 449 -17.33 -14.85 5.93
N VAL A 450 -17.60 -13.68 6.52
CA VAL A 450 -16.74 -13.06 7.51
C VAL A 450 -16.59 -14.04 8.68
N ASN A 451 -15.35 -14.35 9.08
CA ASN A 451 -15.08 -15.20 10.24
C ASN A 451 -15.87 -14.71 11.47
N ASP A 452 -16.42 -15.65 12.24
CA ASP A 452 -17.24 -15.40 13.44
C ASP A 452 -16.64 -14.33 14.35
N ILE A 453 -17.17 -13.10 14.26
CA ILE A 453 -16.83 -12.01 15.16
C ILE A 453 -17.55 -12.30 16.49
N VAL A 454 -16.80 -12.38 17.59
CA VAL A 454 -17.41 -12.51 18.91
C VAL A 454 -18.01 -11.16 19.29
N ALA A 455 -19.32 -11.15 19.58
CA ALA A 455 -20.03 -9.95 20.02
C ALA A 455 -19.41 -9.38 21.30
N THR A 456 -19.28 -8.05 21.34
CA THR A 456 -18.86 -7.32 22.54
C THR A 456 -19.97 -7.36 23.58
N TYR A 457 -19.64 -7.78 24.82
CA TYR A 457 -20.64 -7.90 25.89
C TYR A 457 -20.73 -6.60 26.69
N ILE A 458 -21.95 -6.04 26.76
CA ILE A 458 -22.27 -4.90 27.63
C ILE A 458 -22.37 -5.44 29.07
N LEU A 459 -21.70 -4.79 30.02
CA LEU A 459 -21.82 -5.15 31.43
C LEU A 459 -23.13 -4.62 32.01
N ASP A 460 -23.78 -5.46 32.81
CA ASP A 460 -24.78 -4.99 33.78
C ASP A 460 -24.09 -4.17 34.88
N TYR A 461 -24.79 -3.15 35.38
CA TYR A 461 -24.30 -2.34 36.51
C TYR A 461 -24.01 -3.25 37.72
N PRO A 462 -22.83 -3.14 38.37
CA PRO A 462 -22.49 -4.01 39.48
C PRO A 462 -23.54 -3.93 40.59
N LEU A 463 -24.06 -5.10 40.98
CA LEU A 463 -24.99 -5.22 42.10
C LEU A 463 -24.21 -5.57 43.37
N ASP A 464 -24.63 -5.03 44.50
CA ASP A 464 -24.09 -5.34 45.81
C ASP A 464 -24.54 -6.73 46.27
N SER A 465 -24.09 -7.15 47.46
CA SER A 465 -24.47 -8.43 48.06
C SER A 465 -25.98 -8.58 48.32
N HIS A 466 -26.76 -7.50 48.14
CA HIS A 466 -28.22 -7.46 48.30
C HIS A 466 -28.97 -7.30 46.97
N GLY A 467 -28.27 -7.34 45.83
CA GLY A 467 -28.89 -7.19 44.50
C GLY A 467 -29.27 -5.74 44.17
N GLN A 468 -28.77 -4.75 44.90
CA GLN A 468 -28.96 -3.33 44.62
C GLN A 468 -27.74 -2.76 43.89
N ARG A 469 -27.93 -1.76 43.04
CA ARG A 469 -26.82 -1.10 42.33
C ARG A 469 -25.83 -0.51 43.34
N THR A 470 -24.56 -0.94 43.30
CA THR A 470 -23.54 -0.51 44.26
C THR A 470 -23.32 1.01 44.21
N GLN A 471 -23.43 1.69 45.36
CA GLN A 471 -22.81 3.01 45.49
C GLN A 471 -21.30 2.82 45.66
N TYR A 472 -20.54 3.26 44.66
CA TYR A 472 -19.09 3.18 44.67
C TYR A 472 -18.50 4.09 45.77
N MET A 473 -18.03 3.50 46.88
CA MET A 473 -17.69 4.24 48.12
C MET A 473 -16.22 4.11 48.57
N ASP A 474 -15.33 3.45 47.82
CA ASP A 474 -13.95 3.17 48.29
C ASP A 474 -12.88 4.14 47.75
N HIS A 475 -13.07 5.45 47.93
CA HIS A 475 -12.02 6.46 47.67
C HIS A 475 -11.04 6.64 48.84
N GLN A 476 -11.23 5.95 49.97
CA GLN A 476 -10.53 6.32 51.21
C GLN A 476 -9.08 5.81 51.34
N LYS A 477 -8.55 5.02 50.40
CA LYS A 477 -7.25 4.34 50.58
C LYS A 477 -6.06 4.79 49.73
N ARG A 478 -6.19 5.78 48.83
CA ARG A 478 -5.02 6.30 48.09
C ARG A 478 -4.88 7.81 48.22
N ARG A 479 -4.04 8.23 49.18
CA ARG A 479 -3.44 9.57 49.20
C ARG A 479 -2.43 9.69 48.06
N ARG A 480 -2.82 10.29 46.94
CA ARG A 480 -1.95 11.20 46.18
C ARG A 480 -2.80 12.38 45.74
N VAL A 481 -2.25 13.57 45.96
CA VAL A 481 -2.86 14.88 45.77
C VAL A 481 -3.43 14.99 44.35
N CYS A 482 -4.75 15.01 44.24
CA CYS A 482 -5.46 15.36 43.01
C CYS A 482 -6.18 16.67 43.28
N ASP A 483 -5.54 17.80 42.94
CA ASP A 483 -6.08 19.15 43.19
C ASP A 483 -7.23 19.53 42.24
N LEU A 484 -7.60 18.65 41.29
CA LEU A 484 -8.78 18.80 40.42
C LEU A 484 -10.11 18.42 41.12
N LEU A 485 -10.05 17.77 42.29
CA LEU A 485 -11.23 17.57 43.17
C LEU A 485 -11.28 18.64 44.27
N SER A 486 -11.02 19.90 43.91
CA SER A 486 -11.26 21.07 44.77
C SER A 486 -12.76 21.43 44.85
N GLY A 487 -13.61 20.40 44.90
CA GLY A 487 -15.04 20.47 45.20
C GLY A 487 -15.42 19.19 45.94
N ASN A 488 -16.25 19.31 46.98
CA ASN A 488 -16.74 18.19 47.79
C ASN A 488 -17.01 16.94 46.94
N ASN A 489 -16.45 15.79 47.34
CA ASN A 489 -16.79 14.46 46.80
C ASN A 489 -18.30 14.28 46.83
N ASP A 490 -18.96 14.62 45.73
CA ASP A 490 -20.40 14.57 45.61
C ASP A 490 -20.81 13.17 45.15
N PRO A 491 -21.52 12.38 45.99
CA PRO A 491 -22.00 11.07 45.59
C PRO A 491 -22.92 11.09 44.35
N ARG A 492 -23.37 12.28 43.90
CA ARG A 492 -24.08 12.45 42.62
C ARG A 492 -23.21 12.18 41.39
N GLN A 493 -21.88 12.20 41.46
CA GLN A 493 -21.01 11.86 40.32
C GLN A 493 -21.13 10.37 39.90
N ASN A 494 -21.46 9.48 40.85
CA ASN A 494 -21.73 8.06 40.56
C ASN A 494 -23.08 7.82 39.86
N LEU A 495 -23.99 8.81 39.85
CA LEU A 495 -25.30 8.68 39.17
C LEU A 495 -25.16 8.71 37.64
N GLY A 496 -24.07 9.26 37.08
CA GLY A 496 -23.84 9.32 35.63
C GLY A 496 -23.66 7.96 34.94
N PHE A 497 -23.36 6.91 35.72
CA PHE A 497 -23.26 5.52 35.23
C PHE A 497 -24.48 4.67 35.54
N ASN A 498 -25.36 5.18 36.40
CA ASN A 498 -26.52 4.46 36.89
C ASN A 498 -27.68 4.57 35.86
N LEU A 499 -27.43 4.07 34.65
CA LEU A 499 -28.29 4.26 33.49
C LEU A 499 -29.42 3.21 33.44
N THR A 500 -30.59 3.60 32.97
CA THR A 500 -31.62 2.62 32.56
C THR A 500 -31.18 1.94 31.27
N GLU A 501 -31.70 0.76 30.97
CA GLU A 501 -31.38 0.06 29.71
C GLU A 501 -31.70 0.92 28.48
N SER A 502 -32.83 1.65 28.52
CA SER A 502 -33.22 2.59 27.47
C SER A 502 -32.22 3.74 27.32
N ALA A 503 -31.75 4.33 28.43
CA ALA A 503 -30.77 5.40 28.40
C ALA A 503 -29.41 4.90 27.88
N ALA A 504 -28.99 3.70 28.30
CA ALA A 504 -27.77 3.07 27.81
C ALA A 504 -27.82 2.80 26.29
N LYS A 505 -28.95 2.31 25.76
CA LYS A 505 -29.13 2.12 24.31
C LYS A 505 -29.03 3.42 23.52
N GLN A 506 -29.68 4.48 24.01
CA GLN A 506 -29.61 5.82 23.38
C GLN A 506 -28.18 6.37 23.39
N LEU A 507 -27.45 6.18 24.49
CA LEU A 507 -26.05 6.60 24.59
C LEU A 507 -25.13 5.76 23.68
N VAL A 508 -25.42 4.48 23.47
CA VAL A 508 -24.71 3.66 22.48
C VAL A 508 -24.98 4.15 21.06
N GLU A 509 -26.23 4.45 20.70
CA GLU A 509 -26.56 5.03 19.40
C GLU A 509 -25.90 6.39 19.17
N LEU A 510 -25.75 7.19 20.24
CA LEU A 510 -25.10 8.49 20.19
C LEU A 510 -23.57 8.40 20.04
N HIS A 511 -22.93 7.58 20.88
CA HIS A 511 -21.45 7.54 21.01
C HIS A 511 -20.79 6.46 20.15
N ALA A 512 -21.56 5.47 19.68
CA ALA A 512 -21.11 4.41 18.78
C ALA A 512 -22.09 4.23 17.60
N PRO A 513 -22.30 5.27 16.77
CA PRO A 513 -23.26 5.24 15.66
C PRO A 513 -22.96 4.14 14.62
N TRP A 514 -21.70 3.70 14.54
CA TRP A 514 -21.23 2.65 13.63
C TRP A 514 -21.15 1.26 14.28
N GLY A 515 -21.82 1.09 15.42
CA GLY A 515 -21.71 -0.08 16.27
C GLY A 515 -20.44 -0.08 17.12
N LEU A 516 -20.52 -0.79 18.24
CA LEU A 516 -19.36 -0.98 19.10
C LEU A 516 -18.28 -1.79 18.37
N PRO A 517 -16.99 -1.45 18.52
CA PRO A 517 -15.90 -2.26 17.98
C PRO A 517 -16.05 -3.72 18.42
N GLY A 518 -16.00 -4.64 17.45
CA GLY A 518 -15.91 -6.07 17.68
C GLY A 518 -14.50 -6.46 18.09
N SER A 519 -14.35 -7.59 18.79
CA SER A 519 -13.03 -8.13 19.10
C SER A 519 -13.00 -9.64 18.90
N SER A 520 -11.93 -10.12 18.28
CA SER A 520 -11.60 -11.56 18.24
C SER A 520 -11.13 -12.09 19.60
N LYS A 521 -10.84 -11.22 20.57
CA LYS A 521 -10.41 -11.59 21.92
C LYS A 521 -11.62 -11.68 22.86
N THR A 522 -11.73 -12.78 23.61
CA THR A 522 -12.78 -12.95 24.62
C THR A 522 -12.58 -12.05 25.83
N GLY A 523 -13.66 -11.50 26.38
CA GLY A 523 -13.63 -10.82 27.68
C GLY A 523 -13.37 -9.30 27.64
N VAL A 524 -13.75 -8.62 26.55
CA VAL A 524 -13.89 -7.16 26.55
C VAL A 524 -15.23 -6.79 27.18
N LYS A 525 -15.22 -5.82 28.09
CA LYS A 525 -16.35 -5.33 28.87
C LYS A 525 -16.59 -3.86 28.55
N VAL A 526 -17.84 -3.41 28.41
CA VAL A 526 -18.13 -2.01 28.04
C VAL A 526 -18.68 -1.23 29.24
N LEU A 527 -18.17 -0.02 29.45
CA LEU A 527 -18.68 0.99 30.38
C LEU A 527 -19.28 2.16 29.58
N ILE A 528 -20.51 2.56 29.92
CA ILE A 528 -21.25 3.63 29.24
C ILE A 528 -21.40 4.80 30.19
N SER A 529 -21.00 5.99 29.74
CA SER A 529 -21.16 7.28 30.40
C SER A 529 -22.08 8.19 29.58
N SER A 530 -22.53 9.30 30.17
CA SER A 530 -23.21 10.38 29.43
C SER A 530 -22.37 10.93 28.27
N ASP A 531 -21.04 10.95 28.44
CA ASP A 531 -20.13 11.68 27.55
C ASP A 531 -19.24 10.78 26.69
N PHE A 532 -19.12 9.48 27.02
CA PHE A 532 -18.26 8.55 26.29
C PHE A 532 -18.63 7.08 26.55
N ILE A 533 -18.03 6.18 25.75
CA ILE A 533 -18.07 4.72 25.94
C ILE A 533 -16.64 4.19 25.99
N ILE A 534 -16.35 3.33 26.97
CA ILE A 534 -15.03 2.69 27.13
C ILE A 534 -15.13 1.16 27.07
N GLY A 535 -14.20 0.54 26.33
CA GLY A 535 -14.00 -0.91 26.33
C GLY A 535 -12.82 -1.31 27.23
N LEU A 536 -13.07 -2.20 28.21
CA LEU A 536 -12.10 -2.69 29.19
C LEU A 536 -11.77 -4.16 28.94
N SER A 537 -10.48 -4.49 28.82
CA SER A 537 -10.04 -5.89 28.74
C SER A 537 -10.06 -6.54 30.13
N SER A 538 -10.75 -7.68 30.27
CA SER A 538 -10.81 -8.47 31.51
C SER A 538 -9.45 -9.05 31.97
N SER A 539 -8.43 -9.06 31.11
CA SER A 539 -7.05 -9.41 31.49
C SER A 539 -6.38 -8.33 32.34
N LEU A 540 -6.88 -7.09 32.32
CA LEU A 540 -6.44 -5.99 33.19
C LEU A 540 -7.13 -6.12 34.56
N ARG A 541 -6.79 -7.18 35.31
CA ARG A 541 -7.44 -7.57 36.58
C ARG A 541 -7.27 -6.56 37.74
N HIS A 542 -6.67 -5.39 37.52
CA HIS A 542 -6.32 -4.45 38.60
C HIS A 542 -6.83 -3.02 38.44
N LEU A 543 -7.64 -2.72 37.41
CA LEU A 543 -8.13 -1.34 37.15
C LEU A 543 -9.66 -1.27 37.25
N THR A 544 -10.22 -1.80 38.34
CA THR A 544 -11.61 -1.50 38.73
C THR A 544 -11.70 -0.24 39.60
N ASP A 545 -10.55 0.37 39.92
CA ASP A 545 -10.48 1.50 40.84
C ASP A 545 -9.87 2.75 40.18
N ALA A 546 -10.66 3.83 40.20
CA ALA A 546 -10.43 5.18 39.67
C ALA A 546 -10.71 5.39 38.16
N TRP A 547 -11.74 6.20 37.91
CA TRP A 547 -12.08 6.89 36.65
C TRP A 547 -10.88 7.46 35.88
N VAL A 548 -9.82 7.83 36.61
CA VAL A 548 -8.59 8.46 36.07
C VAL A 548 -7.55 7.41 35.65
N GLU A 549 -7.49 6.23 36.27
CA GLU A 549 -6.51 5.19 35.92
C GLU A 549 -6.98 4.33 34.71
N THR A 550 -8.28 4.26 34.45
CA THR A 550 -8.85 3.47 33.33
C THR A 550 -8.82 4.16 31.96
N ASN A 551 -8.55 5.47 31.92
CA ASN A 551 -8.44 6.26 30.68
C ASN A 551 -7.05 6.89 30.47
N ALA A 552 -6.06 6.49 31.27
CA ALA A 552 -4.69 7.00 31.16
C ALA A 552 -3.84 6.11 30.24
N ILE A 553 -3.10 6.74 29.34
CA ILE A 553 -2.06 6.10 28.52
C ILE A 553 -0.74 6.79 28.87
N GLU A 554 0.31 6.00 29.07
CA GLU A 554 1.65 6.53 29.27
C GLU A 554 2.18 7.06 27.94
N ILE A 555 2.61 8.32 27.92
CA ILE A 555 3.19 9.01 26.77
C ILE A 555 4.46 9.75 27.19
N SER A 556 5.39 9.98 26.25
CA SER A 556 6.56 10.83 26.51
C SER A 556 6.18 12.32 26.52
N GLU A 557 6.94 13.13 27.26
CA GLU A 557 6.83 14.61 27.24
C GLU A 557 6.97 15.18 25.81
N ALA A 558 7.79 14.53 24.97
CA ALA A 558 7.95 14.91 23.56
C ALA A 558 6.65 14.70 22.75
N PHE A 559 5.89 13.63 23.04
CA PHE A 559 4.63 13.33 22.37
C PHE A 559 3.45 14.13 22.95
N GLU A 560 3.51 14.51 24.23
CA GLU A 560 2.45 15.26 24.93
C GLU A 560 2.06 16.53 24.17
N LYS A 561 3.03 17.31 23.67
CA LYS A 561 2.76 18.50 22.84
C LYS A 561 1.93 18.18 21.59
N TYR A 562 2.20 17.07 20.91
CA TYR A 562 1.44 16.66 19.72
C TYR A 562 0.03 16.22 20.11
N TRP A 563 -0.09 15.50 21.21
CA TRP A 563 -1.37 15.05 21.73
C TRP A 563 -2.29 16.22 22.10
N GLU A 564 -1.78 17.23 22.82
CA GLU A 564 -2.52 18.46 23.14
C GLU A 564 -3.02 19.18 21.89
N TYR A 565 -2.19 19.26 20.84
CA TYR A 565 -2.59 19.85 19.56
C TYR A 565 -3.70 19.05 18.87
N ILE A 566 -3.60 17.72 18.83
CA ILE A 566 -4.60 16.83 18.23
C ILE A 566 -5.94 16.97 18.96
N GLU A 567 -5.93 17.01 20.29
CA GLU A 567 -7.14 17.23 21.09
C GLU A 567 -7.78 18.59 20.79
N ALA A 568 -6.99 19.67 20.76
CA ALA A 568 -7.49 21.00 20.42
C ALA A 568 -8.10 21.06 19.02
N MET A 569 -7.48 20.40 18.03
CA MET A 569 -7.98 20.30 16.67
C MET A 569 -9.33 19.58 16.61
N ILE A 570 -9.49 18.45 17.30
CA ILE A 570 -10.76 17.70 17.35
C ILE A 570 -11.88 18.57 17.95
N VAL A 571 -11.59 19.27 19.05
CA VAL A 571 -12.56 20.18 19.69
C VAL A 571 -12.97 21.31 18.73
N GLN A 572 -12.00 21.91 18.04
CA GLN A 572 -12.26 22.96 17.06
C GLN A 572 -13.09 22.44 15.87
N LEU A 573 -12.80 21.25 15.35
CA LEU A 573 -13.57 20.64 14.26
C LEU A 573 -15.00 20.32 14.72
N SER A 574 -15.16 19.76 15.91
CA SER A 574 -16.49 19.45 16.48
C SER A 574 -17.34 20.70 16.70
N ALA A 575 -16.73 21.86 16.95
CA ALA A 575 -17.46 23.12 17.17
C ALA A 575 -17.86 23.83 15.86
N ASN A 576 -17.10 23.63 14.78
CA ASN A 576 -17.24 24.43 13.56
C ASN A 576 -17.83 23.68 12.37
N LEU A 577 -17.84 22.34 12.36
CA LEU A 577 -18.39 21.56 11.26
C LEU A 577 -19.92 21.42 11.37
N PRO A 578 -20.69 21.72 10.31
CA PRO A 578 -22.12 21.43 10.25
C PRO A 578 -22.31 19.92 10.06
N GLY A 579 -22.31 19.17 11.16
CA GLY A 579 -22.44 17.71 11.13
C GLY A 579 -22.12 17.08 12.49
N ARG A 580 -21.93 15.75 12.51
CA ARG A 580 -21.51 15.01 13.71
C ARG A 580 -20.12 14.41 13.51
N LEU A 581 -19.26 14.66 14.49
CA LEU A 581 -17.92 14.08 14.58
C LEU A 581 -17.93 12.99 15.66
N ASN A 582 -17.45 11.79 15.33
CA ASN A 582 -17.25 10.70 16.27
C ASN A 582 -15.76 10.33 16.31
N VAL A 583 -15.25 10.09 17.51
CA VAL A 583 -13.84 9.79 17.75
C VAL A 583 -13.72 8.48 18.50
N LEU A 584 -12.93 7.56 17.96
CA LEU A 584 -12.54 6.31 18.60
C LEU A 584 -11.02 6.30 18.76
N ALA A 585 -10.54 6.14 19.99
CA ALA A 585 -9.11 6.06 20.28
C ALA A 585 -8.79 4.86 21.18
N GLY A 586 -7.56 4.37 21.11
CA GLY A 586 -7.11 3.31 21.99
C GLY A 586 -5.65 2.92 21.82
N PRO A 587 -5.09 2.16 22.77
CA PRO A 587 -3.68 1.77 22.73
C PRO A 587 -3.45 0.57 21.81
N VAL A 588 -2.29 0.56 21.16
CA VAL A 588 -1.69 -0.55 20.43
C VAL A 588 -0.45 -1.00 21.20
N ARG A 589 -0.54 -2.13 21.90
CA ARG A 589 0.52 -2.64 22.80
C ARG A 589 1.30 -3.85 22.25
N ASN A 590 0.82 -4.47 21.18
CA ASN A 590 1.43 -5.67 20.60
C ASN A 590 2.46 -5.32 19.52
N SER A 591 3.34 -4.37 19.78
CA SER A 591 4.35 -3.94 18.81
C SER A 591 5.63 -3.42 19.49
N PRO A 592 6.80 -3.50 18.84
CA PRO A 592 8.08 -3.06 19.42
C PRO A 592 8.08 -1.60 19.91
N SER A 593 7.34 -0.71 19.24
CA SER A 593 7.08 0.67 19.68
C SER A 593 5.58 0.84 20.01
N PRO A 594 5.17 1.05 21.27
CA PRO A 594 3.75 1.23 21.60
C PRO A 594 3.16 2.46 20.91
N ALA A 595 1.87 2.40 20.58
CA ALA A 595 1.18 3.46 19.85
C ALA A 595 -0.24 3.72 20.37
N ILE A 596 -0.83 4.84 19.98
CA ILE A 596 -2.24 5.17 20.14
C ILE A 596 -2.84 5.28 18.75
N PHE A 597 -3.89 4.52 18.50
CA PHE A 597 -4.69 4.72 17.30
C PHE A 597 -5.76 5.77 17.58
N LEU A 598 -6.11 6.54 16.54
CA LEU A 598 -7.21 7.49 16.54
C LEU A 598 -7.99 7.31 15.25
N VAL A 599 -9.29 7.12 15.33
CA VAL A 599 -10.21 7.04 14.18
C VAL A 599 -11.26 8.12 14.35
N VAL A 600 -11.26 9.07 13.43
CA VAL A 600 -12.21 10.17 13.37
C VAL A 600 -13.18 9.88 12.23
N SER A 601 -14.47 9.88 12.53
CA SER A 601 -15.53 9.72 11.53
C SER A 601 -16.46 10.91 11.56
N TYR A 602 -16.84 11.39 10.38
CA TYR A 602 -17.67 12.57 10.21
C TYR A 602 -18.87 12.25 9.32
N CYS A 603 -20.04 12.73 9.73
CA CYS A 603 -21.24 12.73 8.91
C CYS A 603 -21.77 14.17 8.77
N PRO A 604 -22.01 14.66 7.54
CA PRO A 604 -22.50 16.00 7.29
C PRO A 604 -23.99 16.21 7.63
N ASP A 605 -24.82 15.16 7.70
CA ASP A 605 -26.24 15.31 8.04
C ASP A 605 -26.41 15.46 9.57
N PRO A 606 -26.93 16.60 10.08
CA PRO A 606 -27.11 16.81 11.51
C PRO A 606 -28.38 16.16 12.08
N ILE A 607 -29.33 15.73 11.24
CA ILE A 607 -30.75 15.53 11.62
C ILE A 607 -31.09 14.07 11.94
N GLU A 608 -30.58 13.08 11.19
CA GLU A 608 -30.84 11.65 11.48
C GLU A 608 -29.68 10.99 12.24
N LEU A 609 -30.00 9.98 13.08
CA LEU A 609 -29.00 9.10 13.70
C LEU A 609 -28.30 8.20 12.66
N GLY A 610 -28.78 8.16 11.42
CA GLY A 610 -28.21 7.42 10.31
C GLY A 610 -27.57 8.34 9.29
N CYS A 611 -26.28 8.18 9.05
CA CYS A 611 -25.63 8.69 7.85
C CYS A 611 -25.82 7.68 6.72
N SER A 612 -26.09 8.12 5.50
CA SER A 612 -25.96 7.19 4.36
C SER A 612 -24.50 6.77 4.24
N GLU A 613 -24.23 5.50 3.96
CA GLU A 613 -22.87 4.94 3.89
C GLU A 613 -21.95 5.73 2.94
N ASP A 614 -22.53 6.35 1.90
CA ASP A 614 -21.84 7.16 0.89
C ASP A 614 -21.46 8.59 1.37
N GLN A 615 -21.91 9.00 2.55
CA GLN A 615 -21.64 10.31 3.17
C GLN A 615 -20.67 10.24 4.36
N LEU A 616 -20.24 9.04 4.74
CA LEU A 616 -19.35 8.81 5.86
C LEU A 616 -17.90 9.14 5.46
N ASP A 617 -17.33 10.15 6.11
CA ASP A 617 -15.94 10.55 5.94
C ASP A 617 -15.11 9.96 7.11
N VAL A 618 -14.10 9.11 6.84
CA VAL A 618 -13.24 8.51 7.88
C VAL A 618 -11.78 8.90 7.69
N GLN A 619 -11.12 9.27 8.79
CA GLN A 619 -9.66 9.39 8.87
C GLN A 619 -9.14 8.60 10.07
N SER A 620 -8.07 7.85 9.85
CA SER A 620 -7.37 7.15 10.92
C SER A 620 -5.90 7.56 11.02
N PHE A 621 -5.38 7.45 12.23
CA PHE A 621 -4.00 7.75 12.61
C PHE A 621 -3.46 6.66 13.53
N MET A 622 -2.13 6.51 13.53
CA MET A 622 -1.43 5.68 14.51
C MET A 622 -0.19 6.40 15.00
N PHE A 623 -0.30 6.99 16.18
CA PHE A 623 0.73 7.82 16.78
C PHE A 623 1.62 7.01 17.72
N PRO A 624 2.94 7.16 17.70
CA PRO A 624 3.82 6.54 18.69
C PRO A 624 3.56 7.13 20.08
N THR A 625 3.63 6.33 21.15
CA THR A 625 3.55 6.86 22.53
C THR A 625 4.89 7.40 23.02
N HIS A 626 5.98 6.97 22.40
CA HIS A 626 7.33 7.40 22.69
C HIS A 626 8.04 7.73 21.39
N LEU A 627 8.67 8.89 21.35
CA LEU A 627 9.63 9.25 20.30
C LEU A 627 11.02 8.97 20.87
N HIS A 628 11.78 8.02 20.31
CA HIS A 628 13.12 7.69 20.81
C HIS A 628 14.07 8.88 20.77
N TYR A 629 13.82 9.83 19.86
CA TYR A 629 14.59 11.04 19.72
C TYR A 629 13.81 12.24 20.25
N SER A 630 14.44 13.02 21.14
CA SER A 630 13.82 14.10 21.92
C SER A 630 13.22 15.26 21.09
N ARG A 631 13.44 15.24 19.78
CA ARG A 631 13.04 16.29 18.85
C ARG A 631 12.81 15.67 17.47
N ASP A 632 11.57 15.49 17.03
CA ASP A 632 11.34 15.22 15.60
C ASP A 632 11.31 16.52 14.76
N CYS A 633 11.22 17.68 15.44
CA CYS A 633 11.15 19.03 14.88
C CYS A 633 10.10 19.26 13.80
N LEU A 634 9.07 18.42 13.75
CA LEU A 634 7.96 18.59 12.85
C LEU A 634 7.02 19.67 13.36
N SER A 635 6.39 20.38 12.42
CA SER A 635 5.15 21.07 12.74
C SER A 635 4.11 20.03 13.16
N THR A 636 3.17 20.42 14.00
CA THR A 636 2.11 19.51 14.49
C THR A 636 1.23 18.97 13.36
N ASP A 637 1.03 19.76 12.29
CA ASP A 637 0.35 19.33 11.07
C ASP A 637 1.15 18.27 10.30
N LEU A 638 2.45 18.48 10.07
CA LEU A 638 3.30 17.51 9.39
C LEU A 638 3.42 16.21 10.17
N PHE A 639 3.55 16.29 11.50
CA PHE A 639 3.53 15.12 12.38
C PHE A 639 2.23 14.32 12.25
N SER A 640 1.08 15.02 12.22
CA SER A 640 -0.22 14.36 12.08
C SER A 640 -0.37 13.67 10.72
N ARG A 641 0.10 14.32 9.65
CA ARG A 641 0.07 13.77 8.28
C ARG A 641 1.00 12.58 8.10
N SER A 642 2.19 12.59 8.70
CA SER A 642 3.13 11.47 8.57
C SER A 642 2.59 10.19 9.21
N HIS A 643 1.73 10.31 10.24
CA HIS A 643 1.14 9.21 11.00
C HIS A 643 -0.30 8.84 10.59
N LEU A 644 -0.76 9.29 9.43
CA LEU A 644 -1.99 8.78 8.82
C LEU A 644 -1.89 7.26 8.67
N THR A 645 -3.02 6.56 8.75
CA THR A 645 -3.07 5.11 8.54
C THR A 645 -4.44 4.74 8.00
N THR A 646 -4.60 3.52 7.48
CA THR A 646 -5.92 3.02 7.09
C THR A 646 -6.66 2.44 8.31
N VAL A 647 -8.00 2.40 8.24
CA VAL A 647 -8.82 1.70 9.24
C VAL A 647 -8.36 0.25 9.38
N ARG A 648 -7.94 -0.37 8.27
CA ARG A 648 -7.45 -1.74 8.26
C ARG A 648 -6.15 -1.92 9.05
N ASP A 649 -5.25 -0.95 9.02
CA ASP A 649 -4.05 -0.95 9.85
C ASP A 649 -4.41 -0.90 11.33
N VAL A 650 -5.38 -0.05 11.69
CA VAL A 650 -5.90 0.03 13.06
C VAL A 650 -6.49 -1.30 13.51
N GLU A 651 -7.33 -1.93 12.67
CA GLU A 651 -7.90 -3.25 12.97
C GLU A 651 -6.82 -4.33 13.19
N ARG A 652 -5.80 -4.36 12.31
CA ARG A 652 -4.68 -5.31 12.42
C ARG A 652 -3.87 -5.10 13.68
N ALA A 653 -3.51 -3.85 13.97
CA ALA A 653 -2.65 -3.51 15.10
C ALA A 653 -3.35 -3.67 16.46
N SER A 654 -4.64 -3.32 16.53
CA SER A 654 -5.43 -3.41 17.77
C SER A 654 -6.07 -4.78 17.99
N GLY A 655 -6.36 -5.52 16.92
CA GLY A 655 -7.20 -6.72 16.93
C GLY A 655 -8.70 -6.41 17.09
N LEU A 656 -9.10 -5.15 16.89
CA LEU A 656 -10.49 -4.73 16.83
C LEU A 656 -11.04 -4.87 15.41
N HIS A 657 -12.36 -4.97 15.31
CA HIS A 657 -13.09 -4.90 14.05
C HIS A 657 -14.05 -3.72 14.11
N LEU A 658 -13.81 -2.71 13.28
CA LEU A 658 -14.51 -1.43 13.34
C LEU A 658 -15.75 -1.43 12.43
N PHE A 659 -16.61 -0.42 12.62
CA PHE A 659 -17.78 -0.16 11.79
C PHE A 659 -18.73 -1.36 11.65
N GLN A 660 -18.96 -2.13 12.73
CA GLN A 660 -19.74 -3.38 12.70
C GLN A 660 -21.16 -3.24 12.13
N SER A 661 -21.78 -2.07 12.24
CA SER A 661 -23.11 -1.83 11.70
C SER A 661 -23.14 -1.49 10.21
N LEU A 662 -21.99 -1.17 9.59
CA LEU A 662 -21.91 -0.91 8.15
C LEU A 662 -21.99 -2.23 7.37
N SER A 663 -22.64 -2.17 6.20
CA SER A 663 -22.65 -3.27 5.26
C SER A 663 -21.22 -3.64 4.85
N SER A 664 -20.98 -4.93 4.53
CA SER A 664 -19.71 -5.35 3.92
C SER A 664 -19.37 -4.52 2.67
N GLU A 665 -20.39 -4.16 1.90
CA GLU A 665 -20.28 -3.35 0.69
C GLU A 665 -19.79 -1.93 1.01
N ALA A 666 -20.26 -1.31 2.09
CA ALA A 666 -19.78 -0.01 2.56
C ALA A 666 -18.37 -0.06 3.14
N LYS A 667 -18.02 -1.13 3.86
CA LYS A 667 -16.63 -1.33 4.33
C LYS A 667 -15.64 -1.51 3.18
N MET A 668 -16.11 -2.04 2.06
CA MET A 668 -15.33 -2.24 0.84
C MET A 668 -15.45 -1.05 -0.14
N ASN A 669 -16.27 -0.04 0.16
CA ASN A 669 -16.42 1.15 -0.65
C ASN A 669 -15.29 2.14 -0.31
N PRO A 670 -14.32 2.38 -1.22
CA PRO A 670 -13.23 3.31 -0.95
C PRO A 670 -13.73 4.74 -0.69
N GLU A 671 -14.93 5.09 -1.18
CA GLU A 671 -15.54 6.42 -1.00
C GLU A 671 -15.81 6.74 0.48
N ALA A 672 -16.03 5.74 1.35
CA ALA A 672 -16.31 5.93 2.78
C ALA A 672 -15.04 6.08 3.65
N SER A 673 -13.86 5.88 3.06
CA SER A 673 -12.57 5.85 3.78
C SER A 673 -11.78 7.16 3.69
N ARG A 674 -12.42 8.24 3.24
CA ARG A 674 -11.77 9.55 3.13
C ARG A 674 -12.53 10.59 3.92
N PHE A 675 -11.83 11.21 4.85
CA PHE A 675 -12.12 12.58 5.22
C PHE A 675 -11.77 13.49 4.03
N GLY A 676 -12.75 14.24 3.52
CA GLY A 676 -12.46 15.34 2.60
C GLY A 676 -13.21 15.40 1.28
N LYS A 677 -14.22 14.56 1.02
CA LYS A 677 -15.20 14.89 -0.02
C LYS A 677 -16.04 16.11 0.39
N HIS A 678 -16.36 16.21 1.68
CA HIS A 678 -17.22 17.27 2.23
C HIS A 678 -16.53 18.16 3.28
N ALA A 679 -15.66 17.61 4.13
CA ALA A 679 -15.02 18.38 5.20
C ALA A 679 -13.91 19.34 4.71
N VAL A 680 -13.17 19.00 3.65
CA VAL A 680 -12.03 19.81 3.15
C VAL A 680 -12.45 21.15 2.56
N GLN A 681 -13.69 21.29 2.06
CA GLN A 681 -14.19 22.60 1.61
C GLN A 681 -14.36 23.62 2.75
N HIS A 682 -14.36 23.16 4.01
CA HIS A 682 -14.49 24.01 5.21
C HIS A 682 -13.23 24.04 6.09
N ILE A 683 -12.22 23.23 5.79
CA ILE A 683 -10.93 23.22 6.49
C ILE A 683 -9.95 24.05 5.66
N GLN A 684 -10.20 25.36 5.57
CA GLN A 684 -9.05 26.28 5.51
C GLN A 684 -8.50 26.32 6.93
N ILE A 685 -7.38 25.62 7.15
CA ILE A 685 -6.54 25.82 8.33
C ILE A 685 -6.10 27.29 8.24
N PRO A 686 -6.53 28.18 9.16
CA PRO A 686 -5.97 29.52 9.20
C PRO A 686 -4.48 29.37 9.49
N GLU A 687 -3.62 29.97 8.66
CA GLU A 687 -2.24 30.22 9.08
C GLU A 687 -2.32 30.93 10.43
N ALA A 688 -1.70 30.34 11.45
CA ALA A 688 -1.61 30.97 12.76
C ALA A 688 -0.78 32.25 12.60
N GLU A 689 -1.36 33.40 12.97
CA GLU A 689 -0.65 34.69 13.10
C GLU A 689 0.47 34.64 14.14
#